data_AF-A0A813A931-F1
#
_entry.id   AF-A0A813A931-F1
#
_cell.length_a   1.000
_cell.length_b   1.000
_cell.length_c   1.000
_cell.angle_alpha   90.00
_cell.angle_beta   90.00
_cell.angle_gamma   90.00
#
_symmetry.space_group_name_H-M   'P 1'
#
loop_
_entity.id
_entity.type
_entity.pdbx_description
1 polymer ?
#
loop_
_entity_poly.entity_id
_entity_poly.type
_entity_poly.pdbx_seq_one_letter_code
_entity_poly.pdbx_strand_id
1 'polypeptide(L)'
;MPARQFPFNRRSCLLKGSLLLWIACDIIGLFSQGFAGADVRKCRLREGTAIGCHASRWWSAFRGADCLAARIKDAFEPTMKAGDIPVLHSWTSYEASLPVREGDDGASKLHSRPYFCREHDLDVAVNRLERTGQRRDRVAYLSAPTMRGKSAAILPMFCRSVELGSENSFTHYLYMPFANNDGNSHSPAPNRQLRDLETDELERAGADFMLHCFRRQMNGTYSRSSTWTLPSQLPDLEDTMAKFKEEVHKFLQKNQSNRLLLHIDEHRSMSASAEFKRGAMQLAGSIPARCRVIATYLEPPDLPAQGSSKVCRFAIAMMLVDVGLLMTFDASDDAPATAAGLPRIRLPSGDWNGKARRLLATLRVKLSLFLLGRNIGLDQLHIKQDEKSELCRTFMKVQEALDADTDLERKLIGAITSISVILPQQGKQVSGAVDLLLGVEDSEADDSRYPGVVSLDNRKLTLPLEMLLAARDDKGKSFNLFCDGQSMFRQSILGKSDWCDGLVLERAYAWAIACKAAQAAGRFPLDNVGREFLFQCKELRDGIKQFNGKSARVFTKKGTPSIDGIRCIEDGVIYHALSEGGKAGTHQGFDIWFKTEANELVLVDVTGATNAKSCEEKAGQIAQNAAAAMNEVQVKNVESVIGVLLAPNCDSAIEEPPSAQVVRGDAARDLLGGLQQLLTWLGEDVD
;
A
#
# COMPACT_ATOMS: atom_id res chain seq x y z
N MET A 1 -7.64 70.96 25.89
CA MET A 1 -8.82 71.76 25.48
C MET A 1 -9.05 71.60 23.97
N PRO A 2 -10.28 71.79 23.45
CA PRO A 2 -10.73 71.19 22.19
C PRO A 2 -10.78 72.15 20.99
N ALA A 3 -10.91 71.57 19.77
CA ALA A 3 -11.65 72.04 18.58
C ALA A 3 -11.43 73.49 18.07
N ARG A 4 -11.35 73.84 16.77
CA ARG A 4 -11.58 73.25 15.41
C ARG A 4 -10.74 74.15 14.45
N GLN A 5 -10.58 74.00 13.12
CA GLN A 5 -11.54 73.68 12.04
C GLN A 5 -10.77 73.49 10.70
N PHE A 6 -11.36 72.77 9.74
CA PHE A 6 -10.85 72.54 8.36
C PHE A 6 -11.26 73.69 7.40
N PRO A 7 -10.59 73.91 6.23
CA PRO A 7 -10.94 73.18 5.00
C PRO A 7 -9.87 72.94 3.88
N PHE A 8 -9.88 71.72 3.33
CA PHE A 8 -9.79 71.27 1.92
C PHE A 8 -8.63 71.57 0.92
N ASN A 9 -8.48 70.58 0.01
CA ASN A 9 -7.71 70.48 -1.26
C ASN A 9 -6.19 70.17 -1.16
N ARG A 10 -5.59 69.23 -1.91
CA ARG A 10 -6.00 68.42 -3.11
C ARG A 10 -5.49 66.96 -3.04
N ARG A 11 -6.13 66.07 -3.81
CA ARG A 11 -5.79 64.66 -4.16
C ARG A 11 -4.46 64.55 -4.95
N SER A 12 -3.83 63.39 -5.19
CA SER A 12 -3.67 62.07 -4.52
C SER A 12 -2.69 61.24 -5.38
N CYS A 13 -1.92 60.31 -4.80
CA CYS A 13 -0.67 59.83 -5.42
C CYS A 13 -0.76 58.88 -6.62
N LEU A 14 0.22 59.08 -7.52
CA LEU A 14 0.91 58.14 -8.41
C LEU A 14 0.61 56.64 -8.22
N LEU A 15 0.11 56.01 -9.30
CA LEU A 15 -0.01 54.56 -9.46
C LEU A 15 0.34 54.16 -10.91
N LYS A 16 1.62 54.33 -11.28
CA LYS A 16 2.20 53.88 -12.58
C LYS A 16 3.69 53.55 -12.41
N GLY A 17 4.03 52.26 -12.31
CA GLY A 17 5.43 51.86 -12.12
C GLY A 17 5.76 50.36 -12.22
N SER A 18 4.82 49.48 -12.56
CA SER A 18 5.03 48.01 -12.44
C SER A 18 4.43 47.16 -13.57
N LEU A 19 4.02 47.74 -14.70
CA LEU A 19 3.29 47.03 -15.78
C LEU A 19 4.05 46.94 -17.12
N LEU A 20 5.39 47.05 -17.11
CA LEU A 20 6.20 47.10 -18.35
C LEU A 20 7.43 46.18 -18.36
N LEU A 21 7.66 45.35 -17.33
CA LEU A 21 8.80 44.42 -17.28
C LEU A 21 8.43 42.95 -17.54
N TRP A 22 7.16 42.65 -17.85
CA TRP A 22 6.66 41.27 -18.00
C TRP A 22 6.26 40.88 -19.43
N ILE A 23 6.50 41.76 -20.42
CA ILE A 23 6.12 41.56 -21.83
C ILE A 23 7.35 41.32 -22.73
N ALA A 24 8.57 41.36 -22.17
CA ALA A 24 9.81 41.36 -22.95
C ALA A 24 10.56 40.01 -23.04
N CYS A 25 10.08 38.93 -22.41
CA CYS A 25 10.79 37.64 -22.35
C CYS A 25 10.19 36.51 -23.23
N ASP A 26 8.96 36.64 -23.73
CA ASP A 26 8.30 35.61 -24.54
C ASP A 26 8.58 35.71 -26.06
N ILE A 27 9.50 36.58 -26.48
CA ILE A 27 9.86 36.78 -27.89
C ILE A 27 11.38 36.74 -28.06
N ILE A 28 11.94 35.54 -28.16
CA ILE A 28 13.09 35.11 -28.99
C ILE A 28 13.29 33.60 -28.75
N GLY A 29 13.00 32.78 -29.76
CA GLY A 29 13.06 31.31 -29.59
C GLY A 29 12.58 30.48 -30.79
N LEU A 30 12.58 31.05 -32.01
CA LEU A 30 12.13 30.37 -33.23
C LEU A 30 13.04 30.72 -34.41
N PHE A 31 13.83 29.76 -34.88
CA PHE A 31 14.25 29.63 -36.30
C PHE A 31 14.69 28.18 -36.62
N SER A 32 14.08 27.62 -37.69
CA SER A 32 14.48 26.56 -38.66
C SER A 32 15.60 25.54 -38.32
N GLN A 33 15.56 24.25 -38.68
CA GLN A 33 14.67 23.33 -39.44
C GLN A 33 15.11 21.87 -39.11
N GLY A 34 14.52 20.72 -39.53
CA GLY A 34 13.43 20.36 -40.46
C GLY A 34 13.24 18.80 -40.50
N PHE A 35 12.56 18.23 -41.51
CA PHE A 35 12.22 16.78 -41.70
C PHE A 35 11.38 16.12 -40.57
N ALA A 36 10.07 15.87 -40.68
CA ALA A 36 9.24 15.14 -41.66
C ALA A 36 9.34 13.59 -41.55
N GLY A 37 8.27 12.84 -41.25
CA GLY A 37 6.91 13.29 -40.87
C GLY A 37 5.85 12.17 -40.72
N ALA A 38 4.59 12.61 -40.54
CA ALA A 38 3.32 11.86 -40.53
C ALA A 38 3.07 10.84 -39.39
N ASP A 39 1.85 10.68 -38.83
CA ASP A 39 0.55 11.29 -39.18
C ASP A 39 -0.31 11.63 -37.93
N VAL A 40 -1.28 12.54 -38.09
CA VAL A 40 -2.06 13.18 -37.03
C VAL A 40 -3.56 13.19 -37.35
N ARG A 41 -4.42 12.78 -36.40
CA ARG A 41 -5.83 13.20 -36.26
C ARG A 41 -6.30 12.98 -34.80
N LYS A 42 -6.06 13.93 -33.88
CA LYS A 42 -6.90 15.11 -33.56
C LYS A 42 -8.37 14.81 -33.27
N CYS A 43 -8.74 14.94 -32.00
CA CYS A 43 -9.92 15.72 -31.61
C CYS A 43 -9.50 16.80 -30.61
N ARG A 44 -10.13 17.99 -30.67
CA ARG A 44 -9.69 19.19 -29.94
C ARG A 44 -10.34 19.26 -28.56
N LEU A 45 -9.56 19.53 -27.52
CA LEU A 45 -10.03 20.22 -26.32
C LEU A 45 -9.46 21.64 -26.31
N ARG A 46 -10.26 22.60 -25.83
CA ARG A 46 -9.95 24.04 -25.84
C ARG A 46 -8.98 24.40 -24.74
N GLU A 47 -8.23 25.47 -24.98
CA GLU A 47 -7.30 26.07 -24.04
C GLU A 47 -8.02 26.51 -22.75
N GLY A 48 -7.56 25.97 -21.64
CA GLY A 48 -7.80 26.47 -20.29
C GLY A 48 -6.45 26.47 -19.58
N THR A 49 -5.97 27.67 -19.22
CA THR A 49 -4.68 27.97 -18.56
C THR A 49 -4.09 26.83 -17.72
N ALA A 50 -2.99 26.25 -18.22
CA ALA A 50 -2.18 25.30 -17.47
C ALA A 50 -1.45 26.02 -16.32
N ILE A 51 -1.94 25.83 -15.09
CA ILE A 51 -1.15 26.11 -13.88
C ILE A 51 -0.27 24.87 -13.64
N GLY A 52 1.03 25.09 -13.45
CA GLY A 52 2.00 24.00 -13.38
C GLY A 52 1.69 22.98 -12.29
N CYS A 53 1.56 21.71 -12.67
CA CYS A 53 1.32 20.59 -11.76
C CYS A 53 2.58 20.26 -10.92
N HIS A 54 2.83 21.05 -9.89
CA HIS A 54 3.39 20.47 -8.67
C HIS A 54 2.27 19.70 -7.98
N ALA A 55 2.38 18.37 -7.95
CA ALA A 55 1.52 17.52 -7.13
C ALA A 55 1.66 17.94 -5.66
N SER A 56 0.68 18.68 -5.18
CA SER A 56 0.72 19.27 -3.85
C SER A 56 0.44 18.20 -2.81
N ARG A 57 1.38 18.00 -1.86
CA ARG A 57 1.40 16.94 -0.82
C ARG A 57 0.26 17.05 0.22
N TRP A 58 -1.01 17.01 -0.18
CA TRP A 58 -2.14 17.35 0.72
C TRP A 58 -2.44 16.28 1.77
N TRP A 59 -2.17 15.00 1.53
CA TRP A 59 -2.35 13.99 2.59
C TRP A 59 -1.28 14.05 3.68
N SER A 60 -0.12 14.67 3.41
CA SER A 60 0.87 15.00 4.45
C SER A 60 0.46 16.19 5.33
N ALA A 61 -0.65 16.85 5.01
CA ALA A 61 -1.16 18.02 5.70
C ALA A 61 -2.35 17.71 6.63
N PHE A 62 -2.21 16.69 7.50
CA PHE A 62 -2.94 16.67 8.78
C PHE A 62 -2.42 17.78 9.72
N ARG A 63 -2.49 19.05 9.27
CA ARG A 63 -2.21 20.26 10.05
C ARG A 63 -3.52 20.79 10.67
N GLY A 64 -4.16 19.93 11.47
CA GLY A 64 -5.38 20.24 12.21
C GLY A 64 -6.68 20.22 11.39
N ALA A 65 -7.78 19.97 12.10
CA ALA A 65 -9.21 20.19 11.74
C ALA A 65 -9.82 19.59 10.45
N ASP A 66 -9.09 19.35 9.36
CA ASP A 66 -9.63 18.81 8.11
C ASP A 66 -9.91 17.30 8.21
N CYS A 67 -11.02 16.98 8.86
CA CYS A 67 -11.50 15.62 9.03
C CYS A 67 -12.11 15.06 7.73
N LEU A 68 -12.08 13.73 7.58
CA LEU A 68 -12.69 13.01 6.46
C LEU A 68 -14.18 13.38 6.28
N ALA A 69 -14.90 13.70 7.35
CA ALA A 69 -16.27 14.20 7.32
C ALA A 69 -16.43 15.53 6.54
N ALA A 70 -15.47 16.46 6.64
CA ALA A 70 -15.49 17.71 5.88
C ALA A 70 -15.39 17.43 4.37
N ARG A 71 -14.44 16.58 3.95
CA ARG A 71 -14.26 16.19 2.54
C ARG A 71 -15.49 15.48 1.97
N ILE A 72 -16.15 14.63 2.75
CA ILE A 72 -17.42 13.99 2.35
C ILE A 72 -18.54 15.03 2.21
N LYS A 73 -18.57 16.05 3.08
CA LYS A 73 -19.52 17.17 3.01
C LYS A 73 -19.28 18.06 1.79
N ASP A 74 -18.02 18.38 1.49
CA ASP A 74 -17.63 19.16 0.32
C ASP A 74 -17.92 18.44 -1.00
N ALA A 75 -17.92 17.09 -1.02
CA ALA A 75 -18.44 16.31 -2.13
C ALA A 75 -19.99 16.29 -2.19
N PHE A 76 -20.65 16.23 -1.03
CA PHE A 76 -22.10 16.13 -0.90
C PHE A 76 -22.84 17.42 -1.32
N GLU A 77 -22.45 18.57 -0.77
CA GLU A 77 -23.18 19.83 -0.94
C GLU A 77 -23.32 20.32 -2.40
N PRO A 78 -22.29 20.26 -3.26
CA PRO A 78 -22.41 20.69 -4.65
C PRO A 78 -22.98 19.63 -5.59
N THR A 79 -22.90 18.33 -5.25
CA THR A 79 -23.10 17.24 -6.23
C THR A 79 -24.22 16.28 -5.89
N MET A 80 -24.38 15.92 -4.62
CA MET A 80 -25.33 14.87 -4.19
C MET A 80 -26.66 15.41 -3.69
N LYS A 81 -26.68 16.63 -3.13
CA LYS A 81 -27.84 17.18 -2.43
C LYS A 81 -29.08 17.26 -3.34
N ALA A 82 -30.12 16.49 -3.01
CA ALA A 82 -31.33 16.34 -3.80
C ALA A 82 -32.59 16.36 -2.92
N GLY A 83 -33.55 17.24 -3.24
CA GLY A 83 -34.73 17.45 -2.40
C GLY A 83 -35.72 16.28 -2.39
N ASP A 84 -35.75 15.47 -3.45
CA ASP A 84 -36.67 14.36 -3.71
C ASP A 84 -36.14 12.96 -3.28
N ILE A 85 -34.91 12.90 -2.76
CA ILE A 85 -34.26 11.69 -2.27
C ILE A 85 -34.01 11.87 -0.76
N PRO A 86 -34.73 11.18 0.14
CA PRO A 86 -34.67 11.48 1.58
C PRO A 86 -33.26 11.43 2.19
N VAL A 87 -32.43 10.45 1.81
CA VAL A 87 -31.04 10.35 2.31
C VAL A 87 -30.14 11.47 1.78
N LEU A 88 -30.45 12.07 0.63
CA LEU A 88 -29.69 13.17 0.03
C LEU A 88 -30.30 14.56 0.28
N HIS A 89 -31.39 14.64 1.05
CA HIS A 89 -32.12 15.89 1.30
C HIS A 89 -31.28 16.92 2.09
N SER A 90 -30.49 16.45 3.05
CA SER A 90 -29.65 17.29 3.90
C SER A 90 -28.35 16.58 4.28
N TRP A 91 -27.33 17.36 4.66
CA TRP A 91 -26.08 16.78 5.20
C TRP A 91 -26.37 15.85 6.38
N THR A 92 -27.23 16.26 7.32
CA THR A 92 -27.59 15.45 8.50
C THR A 92 -28.22 14.11 8.12
N SER A 93 -29.09 14.10 7.10
CA SER A 93 -29.72 12.87 6.57
C SER A 93 -28.69 11.94 5.93
N TYR A 94 -27.75 12.50 5.18
CA TYR A 94 -26.70 11.75 4.50
C TYR A 94 -25.65 11.21 5.49
N GLU A 95 -25.20 12.04 6.43
CA GLU A 95 -24.24 11.69 7.47
C GLU A 95 -24.74 10.52 8.34
N ALA A 96 -26.05 10.48 8.63
CA ALA A 96 -26.69 9.37 9.36
C ALA A 96 -26.75 8.05 8.57
N SER A 97 -26.49 8.07 7.25
CA SER A 97 -26.40 6.87 6.40
C SER A 97 -24.97 6.34 6.22
N LEU A 98 -23.96 7.09 6.69
CA LEU A 98 -22.55 6.73 6.56
C LEU A 98 -22.16 5.58 7.51
N PRO A 99 -21.09 4.83 7.19
CA PRO A 99 -20.62 3.71 8.01
C PRO A 99 -20.37 4.08 9.48
N VAL A 100 -20.94 3.29 10.39
CA VAL A 100 -20.58 3.29 11.82
C VAL A 100 -20.12 1.90 12.27
N ARG A 101 -19.32 1.84 13.33
CA ARG A 101 -18.84 0.59 13.94
C ARG A 101 -19.46 0.44 15.32
N GLU A 102 -20.20 -0.63 15.55
CA GLU A 102 -20.62 -1.07 16.90
C GLU A 102 -19.38 -1.49 17.72
N GLY A 103 -19.35 -1.08 18.98
CA GLY A 103 -18.36 -1.48 19.98
C GLY A 103 -18.96 -1.38 21.39
N ASP A 104 -18.21 -1.80 22.41
CA ASP A 104 -18.71 -1.91 23.79
C ASP A 104 -19.17 -0.55 24.38
N ASP A 105 -18.52 0.55 23.99
CA ASP A 105 -18.87 1.93 24.35
C ASP A 105 -19.92 2.57 23.42
N GLY A 106 -20.53 1.80 22.51
CA GLY A 106 -21.51 2.25 21.52
C GLY A 106 -20.95 2.47 20.11
N ALA A 107 -21.73 3.14 19.26
CA ALA A 107 -21.43 3.27 17.83
C ALA A 107 -20.41 4.38 17.51
N SER A 108 -19.27 4.01 16.94
CA SER A 108 -18.28 4.95 16.39
C SER A 108 -18.54 5.24 14.92
N LYS A 109 -18.85 6.50 14.60
CA LYS A 109 -18.84 7.04 13.24
C LYS A 109 -17.46 6.82 12.59
N LEU A 110 -17.39 6.20 11.41
CA LEU A 110 -16.11 5.94 10.75
C LEU A 110 -15.61 7.16 9.98
N HIS A 111 -16.51 7.97 9.41
CA HIS A 111 -16.16 9.21 8.68
C HIS A 111 -15.57 10.31 9.58
N SER A 112 -15.76 10.24 10.89
CA SER A 112 -15.18 11.20 11.85
C SER A 112 -13.81 10.78 12.39
N ARG A 113 -13.18 9.75 11.80
CA ARG A 113 -11.88 9.20 12.23
C ARG A 113 -10.86 9.37 11.10
N PRO A 114 -9.59 9.74 11.40
CA PRO A 114 -8.53 9.82 10.41
C PRO A 114 -8.16 8.40 9.96
N TYR A 115 -7.95 8.23 8.66
CA TYR A 115 -7.50 6.95 8.09
C TYR A 115 -6.04 7.12 7.62
N PHE A 116 -5.13 6.38 8.25
CA PHE A 116 -3.68 6.57 8.10
C PHE A 116 -3.11 5.67 7.00
N CYS A 117 -3.12 6.16 5.76
CA CYS A 117 -2.48 5.50 4.62
C CYS A 117 -1.80 6.52 3.70
N ARG A 118 -0.90 6.04 2.84
CA ARG A 118 -0.26 6.92 1.85
C ARG A 118 -1.25 7.34 0.77
N GLU A 119 -1.01 8.54 0.23
CA GLU A 119 -1.71 9.07 -0.95
C GLU A 119 -1.57 8.14 -2.17
N HIS A 120 -0.37 7.60 -2.39
CA HIS A 120 -0.09 6.68 -3.51
C HIS A 120 -0.90 5.37 -3.42
N ASP A 121 -1.04 4.80 -2.22
CA ASP A 121 -1.80 3.56 -2.02
C ASP A 121 -3.29 3.76 -2.35
N LEU A 122 -3.82 4.94 -2.01
CA LEU A 122 -5.19 5.35 -2.39
C LEU A 122 -5.31 5.58 -3.89
N ASP A 123 -4.33 6.23 -4.53
CA ASP A 123 -4.32 6.43 -5.99
C ASP A 123 -4.36 5.09 -6.72
N VAL A 124 -3.55 4.12 -6.32
CA VAL A 124 -3.55 2.77 -6.91
C VAL A 124 -4.90 2.07 -6.70
N ALA A 125 -5.46 2.13 -5.49
CA ALA A 125 -6.75 1.52 -5.18
C ALA A 125 -7.92 2.16 -5.96
N VAL A 126 -7.97 3.49 -6.04
CA VAL A 126 -8.99 4.25 -6.78
C VAL A 126 -8.88 4.01 -8.27
N ASN A 127 -7.67 4.10 -8.85
CA ASN A 127 -7.46 3.79 -10.27
C ASN A 127 -7.91 2.37 -10.61
N ARG A 128 -7.70 1.39 -9.72
CA ARG A 128 -8.19 0.01 -9.91
C ARG A 128 -9.73 -0.09 -9.81
N LEU A 129 -10.35 0.65 -8.91
CA LEU A 129 -11.80 0.67 -8.69
C LEU A 129 -12.57 1.40 -9.82
N GLU A 130 -11.96 2.41 -10.43
CA GLU A 130 -12.52 3.17 -11.55
C GLU A 130 -12.37 2.47 -12.93
N ARG A 131 -11.35 1.60 -13.09
CA ARG A 131 -11.02 0.94 -14.37
C ARG A 131 -12.22 0.27 -15.05
N THR A 132 -12.47 0.65 -16.30
CA THR A 132 -13.48 0.08 -17.20
C THR A 132 -12.89 -1.04 -18.05
N GLY A 133 -12.62 -2.19 -17.43
CA GLY A 133 -12.17 -3.39 -18.15
C GLY A 133 -13.20 -3.88 -19.18
N GLN A 134 -12.74 -4.29 -20.37
CA GLN A 134 -13.60 -4.90 -21.39
C GLN A 134 -14.03 -6.34 -21.05
N ARG A 135 -13.42 -6.97 -20.05
CA ARG A 135 -13.71 -8.34 -19.62
C ARG A 135 -14.33 -8.33 -18.23
N ARG A 136 -15.58 -8.80 -18.15
CA ARG A 136 -16.29 -9.47 -17.03
C ARG A 136 -16.30 -8.86 -15.60
N ASP A 137 -15.42 -7.94 -15.24
CA ASP A 137 -15.22 -7.38 -13.90
C ASP A 137 -16.39 -6.50 -13.44
N ARG A 138 -17.36 -7.12 -12.75
CA ARG A 138 -18.60 -6.45 -12.33
C ARG A 138 -18.58 -5.93 -10.91
N VAL A 139 -17.77 -6.53 -10.03
CA VAL A 139 -17.78 -6.27 -8.59
C VAL A 139 -16.35 -6.22 -8.05
N ALA A 140 -15.94 -5.09 -7.49
CA ALA A 140 -14.76 -5.02 -6.67
C ALA A 140 -15.02 -5.73 -5.32
N TYR A 141 -14.01 -6.38 -4.75
CA TYR A 141 -14.06 -6.81 -3.36
C TYR A 141 -12.80 -6.44 -2.60
N LEU A 142 -12.96 -6.12 -1.32
CA LEU A 142 -11.86 -5.91 -0.40
C LEU A 142 -12.07 -6.90 0.75
N SER A 143 -11.13 -7.83 0.90
CA SER A 143 -11.18 -8.82 1.98
C SER A 143 -10.04 -8.59 2.96
N ALA A 144 -10.33 -8.57 4.25
CA ALA A 144 -9.33 -8.49 5.30
C ALA A 144 -9.91 -9.03 6.62
N PRO A 145 -9.08 -9.56 7.53
CA PRO A 145 -9.55 -10.00 8.85
C PRO A 145 -10.26 -8.89 9.63
N THR A 146 -10.98 -9.28 10.69
CA THR A 146 -11.53 -8.34 11.67
C THR A 146 -10.44 -7.39 12.18
N MET A 147 -10.83 -6.17 12.57
CA MET A 147 -9.92 -5.13 13.10
C MET A 147 -8.93 -4.53 12.08
N ARG A 148 -9.03 -4.84 10.77
CA ARG A 148 -8.14 -4.26 9.74
C ARG A 148 -8.68 -3.01 9.02
N GLY A 149 -9.74 -2.38 9.52
CA GLY A 149 -10.26 -1.12 8.95
C GLY A 149 -10.91 -1.26 7.56
N LYS A 150 -11.25 -2.48 7.11
CA LYS A 150 -11.77 -2.76 5.76
C LYS A 150 -12.97 -1.89 5.33
N SER A 151 -13.93 -1.70 6.24
CA SER A 151 -15.15 -0.91 6.02
C SER A 151 -14.86 0.60 6.06
N ALA A 152 -13.85 1.02 6.83
CA ALA A 152 -13.41 2.41 6.91
C ALA A 152 -12.63 2.83 5.65
N ALA A 153 -11.90 1.91 5.01
CA ALA A 153 -11.05 2.15 3.84
C ALA A 153 -11.80 2.73 2.62
N ILE A 154 -13.10 2.46 2.49
CA ILE A 154 -13.86 2.80 1.28
C ILE A 154 -14.20 4.31 1.21
N LEU A 155 -14.37 4.99 2.34
CA LEU A 155 -14.63 6.43 2.37
C LEU A 155 -13.42 7.27 1.90
N PRO A 156 -12.17 7.01 2.36
CA PRO A 156 -10.97 7.58 1.76
C PRO A 156 -10.85 7.35 0.25
N MET A 157 -11.16 6.14 -0.24
CA MET A 157 -11.18 5.86 -1.69
C MET A 157 -12.22 6.74 -2.42
N PHE A 158 -13.43 6.89 -1.86
CA PHE A 158 -14.45 7.76 -2.43
C PHE A 158 -13.98 9.22 -2.49
N CYS A 159 -13.49 9.78 -1.38
CA CYS A 159 -13.01 11.17 -1.35
C CYS A 159 -11.83 11.38 -2.31
N ARG A 160 -10.90 10.41 -2.39
CA ARG A 160 -9.78 10.51 -3.32
C ARG A 160 -10.21 10.43 -4.79
N SER A 161 -11.21 9.61 -5.11
CA SER A 161 -11.83 9.57 -6.43
C SER A 161 -12.43 10.93 -6.82
N VAL A 162 -13.15 11.60 -5.92
CA VAL A 162 -13.68 12.96 -6.14
C VAL A 162 -12.53 13.95 -6.43
N GLU A 163 -11.45 13.90 -5.65
CA GLU A 163 -10.30 14.80 -5.77
C GLU A 163 -9.47 14.61 -7.06
N LEU A 164 -9.31 13.37 -7.52
CA LEU A 164 -8.60 13.07 -8.77
C LEU A 164 -9.35 13.59 -10.01
N GLY A 165 -10.67 13.81 -9.93
CA GLY A 165 -11.45 14.47 -10.98
C GLY A 165 -11.40 13.77 -12.35
N SER A 166 -11.20 12.46 -12.37
CA SER A 166 -11.17 11.61 -13.55
C SER A 166 -12.55 11.53 -14.23
N GLU A 167 -12.61 11.18 -15.51
CA GLU A 167 -13.88 10.92 -16.21
C GLU A 167 -14.71 9.80 -15.55
N ASN A 168 -14.04 8.90 -14.81
CA ASN A 168 -14.64 7.78 -14.11
C ASN A 168 -14.83 8.02 -12.60
N SER A 169 -14.48 9.21 -12.09
CA SER A 169 -14.63 9.57 -10.68
C SER A 169 -16.06 9.38 -10.16
N PHE A 170 -16.16 8.96 -8.91
CA PHE A 170 -17.44 8.83 -8.21
C PHE A 170 -17.97 10.20 -7.81
N THR A 171 -19.27 10.40 -7.97
CA THR A 171 -19.95 11.62 -7.53
C THR A 171 -20.93 11.36 -6.39
N HIS A 172 -21.33 10.11 -6.18
CA HIS A 172 -22.22 9.66 -5.11
C HIS A 172 -21.63 8.44 -4.43
N TYR A 173 -21.85 8.32 -3.12
CA TYR A 173 -21.51 7.15 -2.33
C TYR A 173 -22.78 6.65 -1.61
N LEU A 174 -22.97 5.34 -1.56
CA LEU A 174 -24.05 4.71 -0.81
C LEU A 174 -23.52 3.50 -0.06
N TYR A 175 -23.66 3.55 1.27
CA TYR A 175 -23.28 2.46 2.16
C TYR A 175 -24.45 1.50 2.38
N MET A 176 -24.18 0.19 2.35
CA MET A 176 -25.18 -0.87 2.49
C MET A 176 -24.68 -1.96 3.47
N PRO A 177 -25.03 -1.86 4.76
CA PRO A 177 -24.54 -2.73 5.84
C PRO A 177 -25.34 -4.03 6.01
N PHE A 178 -24.66 -5.17 6.05
CA PHE A 178 -25.27 -6.46 6.43
C PHE A 178 -24.93 -6.93 7.87
N ALA A 179 -24.08 -6.19 8.58
CA ALA A 179 -23.83 -6.35 10.01
C ALA A 179 -23.20 -5.06 10.60
N ASN A 180 -23.15 -4.97 11.94
CA ASN A 180 -22.29 -4.03 12.67
C ASN A 180 -22.45 -2.55 12.23
N ASN A 181 -23.64 -1.97 12.39
CA ASN A 181 -23.94 -0.60 11.96
C ASN A 181 -25.01 0.08 12.85
N ASP A 182 -24.81 0.02 14.17
CA ASP A 182 -25.73 0.55 15.21
C ASP A 182 -27.17 0.04 15.06
N GLY A 183 -27.32 -1.27 14.82
CA GLY A 183 -28.61 -1.90 14.54
C GLY A 183 -29.24 -1.53 13.18
N ASN A 184 -28.67 -0.59 12.43
CA ASN A 184 -29.10 -0.18 11.11
C ASN A 184 -28.48 -1.08 10.02
N SER A 185 -28.77 -2.39 10.08
CA SER A 185 -28.32 -3.38 9.10
C SER A 185 -29.49 -3.97 8.31
N HIS A 186 -29.16 -4.62 7.18
CA HIS A 186 -30.09 -5.39 6.38
C HIS A 186 -29.99 -6.88 6.73
N SER A 187 -31.14 -7.52 6.89
CA SER A 187 -31.26 -8.98 7.06
C SER A 187 -32.40 -9.49 6.19
N PRO A 188 -32.24 -10.62 5.48
CA PRO A 188 -33.34 -11.25 4.75
C PRO A 188 -34.32 -11.90 5.73
N ALA A 189 -35.42 -12.42 5.18
CA ALA A 189 -36.37 -13.23 5.94
C ALA A 189 -35.67 -14.47 6.56
N PRO A 190 -36.20 -15.03 7.66
CA PRO A 190 -35.54 -16.15 8.36
C PRO A 190 -35.23 -17.32 7.42
N ASN A 191 -34.02 -17.87 7.51
CA ASN A 191 -33.49 -18.93 6.63
C ASN A 191 -34.45 -20.10 6.35
N ARG A 192 -35.42 -20.38 7.23
CA ARG A 192 -36.44 -21.41 7.02
C ARG A 192 -37.28 -21.17 5.76
N GLN A 193 -37.60 -19.92 5.42
CA GLN A 193 -38.40 -19.57 4.23
C GLN A 193 -37.61 -19.66 2.91
N LEU A 194 -36.27 -19.61 2.97
CA LEU A 194 -35.41 -19.71 1.80
C LEU A 194 -34.99 -21.16 1.48
N ARG A 195 -35.20 -22.11 2.40
CA ARG A 195 -34.78 -23.51 2.22
C ARG A 195 -35.59 -24.28 1.19
N ASP A 196 -36.82 -23.85 0.95
CA ASP A 196 -37.78 -24.55 0.09
C ASP A 196 -37.79 -23.99 -1.34
N LEU A 197 -36.84 -23.10 -1.68
CA LEU A 197 -36.69 -22.46 -2.99
C LEU A 197 -35.61 -23.14 -3.84
N GLU A 198 -35.86 -23.25 -5.14
CA GLU A 198 -34.89 -23.74 -6.12
C GLU A 198 -33.77 -22.72 -6.40
N THR A 199 -32.68 -23.16 -7.06
CA THR A 199 -31.50 -22.31 -7.34
C THR A 199 -31.86 -20.99 -8.05
N ASP A 200 -32.71 -21.04 -9.08
CA ASP A 200 -33.13 -19.85 -9.84
C ASP A 200 -34.13 -18.97 -9.07
N GLU A 201 -34.82 -19.52 -8.07
CA GLU A 201 -35.65 -18.78 -7.13
C GLU A 201 -34.80 -18.10 -6.07
N LEU A 202 -33.76 -18.75 -5.55
CA LEU A 202 -32.78 -18.15 -4.66
C LEU A 202 -32.05 -16.98 -5.32
N GLU A 203 -31.62 -17.10 -6.59
CA GLU A 203 -31.01 -15.97 -7.32
C GLU A 203 -32.01 -14.80 -7.48
N ARG A 204 -33.28 -15.07 -7.82
CA ARG A 204 -34.32 -14.02 -7.93
C ARG A 204 -34.67 -13.38 -6.59
N ALA A 205 -34.79 -14.16 -5.52
CA ALA A 205 -35.03 -13.67 -4.16
C ALA A 205 -33.89 -12.79 -3.66
N GLY A 206 -32.64 -13.16 -3.97
CA GLY A 206 -31.46 -12.35 -3.67
C GLY A 206 -31.44 -11.02 -4.42
N ALA A 207 -31.85 -11.01 -5.69
CA ALA A 207 -31.99 -9.78 -6.48
C ALA A 207 -33.09 -8.86 -5.90
N ASP A 208 -34.30 -9.37 -5.66
CA ASP A 208 -35.40 -8.58 -5.09
C ASP A 208 -35.04 -8.02 -3.70
N PHE A 209 -34.39 -8.81 -2.85
CA PHE A 209 -33.87 -8.35 -1.57
C PHE A 209 -32.83 -7.23 -1.72
N MET A 210 -31.92 -7.31 -2.69
CA MET A 210 -30.94 -6.25 -2.97
C MET A 210 -31.62 -4.95 -3.45
N LEU A 211 -32.63 -5.04 -4.30
CA LEU A 211 -33.46 -3.89 -4.71
C LEU A 211 -34.16 -3.25 -3.51
N HIS A 212 -34.73 -4.06 -2.62
CA HIS A 212 -35.32 -3.61 -1.36
C HIS A 212 -34.30 -2.92 -0.45
N CYS A 213 -33.09 -3.47 -0.32
CA CYS A 213 -32.02 -2.87 0.47
C CYS A 213 -31.65 -1.48 -0.09
N PHE A 214 -31.49 -1.36 -1.40
CA PHE A 214 -31.18 -0.09 -2.07
C PHE A 214 -32.27 0.97 -1.82
N ARG A 215 -33.55 0.60 -1.98
CA ARG A 215 -34.71 1.47 -1.71
C ARG A 215 -34.78 1.91 -0.25
N ARG A 216 -34.57 0.98 0.69
CA ARG A 216 -34.54 1.26 2.14
C ARG A 216 -33.43 2.27 2.47
N GLN A 217 -32.26 2.12 1.87
CA GLN A 217 -31.13 3.04 2.10
C GLN A 217 -31.40 4.46 1.55
N MET A 218 -31.97 4.58 0.35
CA MET A 218 -32.36 5.88 -0.21
C MET A 218 -33.38 6.66 0.63
N ASN A 219 -34.23 5.95 1.38
CA ASN A 219 -35.25 6.54 2.24
C ASN A 219 -34.72 7.04 3.59
N GLY A 220 -33.44 6.78 3.93
CA GLY A 220 -32.73 7.35 5.08
C GLY A 220 -33.28 7.01 6.47
N THR A 221 -34.35 6.22 6.58
CA THR A 221 -35.03 5.90 7.84
C THR A 221 -35.25 4.39 7.98
N TYR A 222 -34.50 3.77 8.89
CA TYR A 222 -34.51 2.33 9.14
C TYR A 222 -35.72 1.88 9.99
N SER A 223 -36.95 2.18 9.56
CA SER A 223 -38.16 1.71 10.25
C SER A 223 -38.19 0.18 10.34
N ARG A 224 -38.60 -0.38 11.49
CA ARG A 224 -38.85 -1.83 11.63
C ARG A 224 -39.93 -2.36 10.67
N SER A 225 -40.83 -1.49 10.17
CA SER A 225 -41.81 -1.84 9.14
C SER A 225 -41.20 -1.99 7.72
N SER A 226 -39.92 -1.68 7.53
CA SER A 226 -39.18 -1.86 6.27
C SER A 226 -38.41 -3.19 6.19
N THR A 227 -38.81 -4.19 6.98
CA THR A 227 -38.26 -5.55 6.90
C THR A 227 -38.67 -6.19 5.56
N TRP A 228 -37.72 -6.75 4.82
CA TRP A 228 -38.03 -7.48 3.59
C TRP A 228 -38.74 -8.79 3.92
N THR A 229 -39.78 -9.12 3.16
CA THR A 229 -40.52 -10.38 3.25
C THR A 229 -40.49 -11.06 1.90
N LEU A 230 -40.21 -12.37 1.87
CA LEU A 230 -40.22 -13.16 0.65
C LEU A 230 -41.56 -13.01 -0.09
N PRO A 231 -41.58 -12.50 -1.34
CA PRO A 231 -42.81 -12.40 -2.13
C PRO A 231 -43.45 -13.76 -2.38
N SER A 232 -44.79 -13.83 -2.40
CA SER A 232 -45.53 -15.05 -2.77
C SER A 232 -45.34 -15.47 -4.22
N GLN A 233 -44.93 -14.53 -5.08
CA GLN A 233 -44.43 -14.76 -6.43
C GLN A 233 -43.19 -13.91 -6.60
N LEU A 234 -42.05 -14.55 -6.85
CA LEU A 234 -40.79 -13.84 -7.09
C LEU A 234 -40.84 -13.08 -8.41
N PRO A 235 -40.44 -11.80 -8.45
CA PRO A 235 -40.40 -11.03 -9.69
C PRO A 235 -39.38 -11.65 -10.67
N ASP A 236 -39.58 -11.40 -11.96
CA ASP A 236 -38.59 -11.77 -12.96
C ASP A 236 -37.28 -10.96 -12.76
N LEU A 237 -36.16 -11.56 -13.15
CA LEU A 237 -34.84 -10.95 -12.98
C LEU A 237 -34.65 -9.71 -13.88
N GLU A 238 -35.14 -9.73 -15.12
CA GLU A 238 -35.04 -8.59 -16.04
C GLU A 238 -35.88 -7.40 -15.53
N ASP A 239 -37.09 -7.69 -15.05
CA ASP A 239 -37.98 -6.74 -14.38
C ASP A 239 -37.31 -6.10 -13.15
N THR A 240 -36.62 -6.93 -12.34
CA THR A 240 -35.90 -6.49 -11.14
C THR A 240 -34.68 -5.64 -11.50
N MET A 241 -33.95 -6.01 -12.55
CA MET A 241 -32.84 -5.22 -13.10
C MET A 241 -33.31 -3.89 -13.69
N ALA A 242 -34.46 -3.86 -14.39
CA ALA A 242 -35.06 -2.64 -14.91
C ALA A 242 -35.46 -1.67 -13.78
N LYS A 243 -36.12 -2.18 -12.73
CA LYS A 243 -36.49 -1.42 -11.52
C LYS A 243 -35.24 -0.90 -10.80
N PHE A 244 -34.21 -1.73 -10.60
CA PHE A 244 -32.95 -1.30 -9.99
C PHE A 244 -32.25 -0.22 -10.82
N LYS A 245 -32.28 -0.34 -12.15
CA LYS A 245 -31.76 0.70 -13.06
C LYS A 245 -32.51 2.01 -12.90
N GLU A 246 -33.83 1.99 -12.80
CA GLU A 246 -34.62 3.19 -12.53
C GLU A 246 -34.24 3.84 -11.19
N GLU A 247 -34.17 3.07 -10.11
CA GLU A 247 -33.79 3.57 -8.77
C GLU A 247 -32.37 4.15 -8.75
N VAL A 248 -31.40 3.52 -9.42
CA VAL A 248 -30.03 4.06 -9.56
C VAL A 248 -30.01 5.35 -10.39
N HIS A 249 -30.80 5.44 -11.47
CA HIS A 249 -30.92 6.67 -12.26
C HIS A 249 -31.60 7.79 -11.47
N LYS A 250 -32.59 7.44 -10.62
CA LYS A 250 -33.22 8.37 -9.69
C LYS A 250 -32.19 8.87 -8.66
N PHE A 251 -31.48 7.96 -7.99
CA PHE A 251 -30.47 8.29 -6.97
C PHE A 251 -29.40 9.26 -7.51
N LEU A 252 -28.96 9.04 -8.75
CA LEU A 252 -27.97 9.87 -9.44
C LEU A 252 -28.58 11.12 -10.12
N GLN A 253 -29.79 11.52 -9.71
CA GLN A 253 -30.52 12.72 -10.15
C GLN A 253 -30.74 12.78 -11.67
N LYS A 254 -30.77 11.63 -12.35
CA LYS A 254 -30.86 11.46 -13.82
C LYS A 254 -29.73 12.12 -14.63
N ASN A 255 -28.75 12.77 -14.00
CA ASN A 255 -27.57 13.32 -14.65
C ASN A 255 -26.66 12.17 -15.13
N GLN A 256 -26.30 12.11 -16.41
CA GLN A 256 -25.53 10.98 -16.98
C GLN A 256 -24.05 10.96 -16.54
N SER A 257 -23.48 12.11 -16.17
CA SER A 257 -22.10 12.18 -15.65
C SER A 257 -21.98 11.67 -14.21
N ASN A 258 -23.08 11.57 -13.47
CA ASN A 258 -23.05 11.09 -12.09
C ASN A 258 -22.79 9.58 -12.01
N ARG A 259 -21.87 9.18 -11.13
CA ARG A 259 -21.50 7.78 -10.89
C ARG A 259 -21.60 7.45 -9.40
N LEU A 260 -22.15 6.28 -9.09
CA LEU A 260 -22.32 5.73 -7.76
C LEU A 260 -21.16 4.78 -7.41
N LEU A 261 -20.56 4.95 -6.23
CA LEU A 261 -19.88 3.89 -5.50
C LEU A 261 -20.83 3.27 -4.47
N LEU A 262 -21.25 2.03 -4.71
CA LEU A 262 -22.09 1.23 -3.82
C LEU A 262 -21.22 0.32 -2.96
N HIS A 263 -21.14 0.61 -1.66
CA HIS A 263 -20.36 -0.15 -0.68
C HIS A 263 -21.25 -1.18 0.03
N ILE A 264 -21.08 -2.46 -0.30
CA ILE A 264 -21.78 -3.60 0.31
C ILE A 264 -20.90 -4.18 1.43
N ASP A 265 -21.25 -3.92 2.69
CA ASP A 265 -20.39 -4.20 3.84
C ASP A 265 -20.79 -5.47 4.60
N GLU A 266 -19.79 -6.24 5.03
CA GLU A 266 -19.93 -7.56 5.66
C GLU A 266 -20.78 -8.53 4.83
N HIS A 267 -20.51 -8.62 3.52
CA HIS A 267 -21.34 -9.37 2.56
C HIS A 267 -21.62 -10.84 2.94
N ARG A 268 -20.72 -11.54 3.65
CA ARG A 268 -20.98 -12.92 4.12
C ARG A 268 -22.15 -13.00 5.11
N SER A 269 -22.48 -11.92 5.82
CA SER A 269 -23.62 -11.80 6.74
C SER A 269 -24.97 -11.65 6.03
N MET A 270 -24.98 -11.32 4.72
CA MET A 270 -26.20 -11.13 3.94
C MET A 270 -27.12 -12.36 3.93
N SER A 271 -26.55 -13.56 3.72
CA SER A 271 -27.30 -14.83 3.68
C SER A 271 -26.36 -16.02 3.78
N ALA A 272 -26.86 -17.16 4.27
CA ALA A 272 -26.13 -18.42 4.21
C ALA A 272 -26.02 -18.96 2.77
N SER A 273 -27.07 -18.87 1.95
CA SER A 273 -27.10 -19.36 0.57
C SER A 273 -26.12 -18.59 -0.32
N ALA A 274 -25.33 -19.31 -1.13
CA ALA A 274 -24.40 -18.73 -2.08
C ALA A 274 -25.14 -18.18 -3.32
N GLU A 275 -26.24 -18.82 -3.70
CA GLU A 275 -27.15 -18.52 -4.82
C GLU A 275 -27.85 -17.19 -4.56
N PHE A 276 -28.43 -17.03 -3.36
CA PHE A 276 -29.05 -15.78 -2.91
C PHE A 276 -28.05 -14.62 -2.96
N LYS A 277 -26.84 -14.80 -2.40
CA LYS A 277 -25.76 -13.81 -2.50
C LYS A 277 -25.34 -13.56 -3.96
N ARG A 278 -25.34 -14.58 -4.82
CA ARG A 278 -25.01 -14.44 -6.24
C ARG A 278 -26.04 -13.57 -6.94
N GLY A 279 -27.34 -13.81 -6.75
CA GLY A 279 -28.43 -13.01 -7.30
C GLY A 279 -28.39 -11.54 -6.86
N ALA A 280 -28.17 -11.31 -5.56
CA ALA A 280 -27.98 -9.97 -5.01
C ALA A 280 -26.81 -9.22 -5.69
N MET A 281 -25.65 -9.86 -5.85
CA MET A 281 -24.49 -9.25 -6.50
C MET A 281 -24.61 -9.14 -8.03
N GLN A 282 -25.38 -10.03 -8.69
CA GLN A 282 -25.75 -9.88 -10.10
C GLN A 282 -26.54 -8.59 -10.32
N LEU A 283 -27.53 -8.32 -9.46
CA LEU A 283 -28.32 -7.10 -9.54
C LEU A 283 -27.46 -5.86 -9.28
N ALA A 284 -26.72 -5.83 -8.16
CA ALA A 284 -25.90 -4.68 -7.79
C ALA A 284 -24.88 -4.32 -8.90
N GLY A 285 -24.20 -5.33 -9.47
CA GLY A 285 -23.23 -5.18 -10.54
C GLY A 285 -23.81 -5.09 -11.96
N SER A 286 -25.13 -4.92 -12.12
CA SER A 286 -25.79 -4.92 -13.44
C SER A 286 -25.59 -3.64 -14.27
N ILE A 287 -25.11 -2.56 -13.66
CA ILE A 287 -25.00 -1.22 -14.30
C ILE A 287 -23.57 -0.64 -14.16
N PRO A 288 -22.50 -1.37 -14.56
CA PRO A 288 -21.11 -1.03 -14.21
C PRO A 288 -20.64 0.34 -14.74
N ALA A 289 -21.30 0.90 -15.77
CA ALA A 289 -21.02 2.24 -16.27
C ALA A 289 -21.47 3.37 -15.33
N ARG A 290 -22.42 3.10 -14.42
CA ARG A 290 -23.06 4.11 -13.55
C ARG A 290 -23.04 3.76 -12.06
N CYS A 291 -22.98 2.48 -11.72
CA CYS A 291 -22.87 1.96 -10.37
C CYS A 291 -21.68 1.01 -10.32
N ARG A 292 -20.63 1.38 -9.57
CA ARG A 292 -19.54 0.48 -9.20
C ARG A 292 -19.83 -0.08 -7.82
N VAL A 293 -19.70 -1.39 -7.71
CA VAL A 293 -19.93 -2.11 -6.46
C VAL A 293 -18.59 -2.48 -5.87
N ILE A 294 -18.39 -2.15 -4.59
CA ILE A 294 -17.30 -2.69 -3.77
C ILE A 294 -17.90 -3.42 -2.58
N ALA A 295 -17.52 -4.69 -2.41
CA ALA A 295 -18.04 -5.53 -1.33
C ALA A 295 -16.93 -5.91 -0.33
N THR A 296 -17.18 -5.77 0.97
CA THR A 296 -16.19 -6.16 2.00
C THR A 296 -16.44 -7.56 2.54
N TYR A 297 -15.35 -8.23 2.91
CA TYR A 297 -15.36 -9.60 3.42
C TYR A 297 -14.32 -9.79 4.54
N LEU A 298 -14.62 -10.68 5.51
CA LEU A 298 -13.63 -11.13 6.50
C LEU A 298 -12.62 -12.14 5.93
N GLU A 299 -13.12 -13.05 5.07
CA GLU A 299 -12.34 -13.98 4.27
C GLU A 299 -12.77 -13.84 2.80
N PRO A 300 -11.84 -13.94 1.82
CA PRO A 300 -12.11 -13.76 0.40
C PRO A 300 -13.39 -14.45 -0.07
N PRO A 301 -14.16 -13.84 -0.99
CA PRO A 301 -15.37 -14.46 -1.52
C PRO A 301 -15.07 -15.85 -2.12
N ASP A 302 -16.05 -16.73 -2.05
CA ASP A 302 -16.00 -17.99 -2.79
C ASP A 302 -16.14 -17.66 -4.29
N LEU A 303 -15.05 -17.82 -5.05
CA LEU A 303 -14.96 -17.51 -6.47
C LEU A 303 -15.22 -18.78 -7.31
N PRO A 304 -16.19 -18.76 -8.23
CA PRO A 304 -16.39 -19.85 -9.18
C PRO A 304 -15.29 -19.85 -10.24
N ALA A 305 -14.81 -21.03 -10.65
CA ALA A 305 -13.76 -21.18 -11.66
C ALA A 305 -14.01 -20.35 -12.92
N GLN A 306 -12.95 -19.81 -13.53
CA GLN A 306 -12.97 -18.95 -14.72
C GLN A 306 -14.08 -19.34 -15.72
N GLY A 307 -15.00 -18.40 -15.98
CA GLY A 307 -16.09 -18.57 -16.94
C GLY A 307 -17.38 -19.21 -16.41
N SER A 308 -17.42 -19.71 -15.17
CA SER A 308 -18.64 -20.29 -14.57
C SER A 308 -19.53 -19.28 -13.81
N SER A 309 -19.03 -18.08 -13.49
CA SER A 309 -19.79 -17.07 -12.75
C SER A 309 -20.47 -16.03 -13.66
N LYS A 310 -21.75 -15.73 -13.40
CA LYS A 310 -22.44 -14.51 -13.90
C LYS A 310 -21.93 -13.21 -13.23
N VAL A 311 -21.12 -13.33 -12.17
CA VAL A 311 -20.50 -12.23 -11.40
C VAL A 311 -19.00 -12.52 -11.21
N CYS A 312 -18.14 -11.96 -12.05
CA CYS A 312 -16.71 -11.94 -11.73
C CYS A 312 -16.44 -10.87 -10.67
N ARG A 313 -15.55 -11.20 -9.73
CA ARG A 313 -15.14 -10.32 -8.64
C ARG A 313 -13.63 -10.17 -8.66
N PHE A 314 -13.12 -8.94 -8.55
CA PHE A 314 -11.69 -8.66 -8.53
C PHE A 314 -11.27 -8.03 -7.20
N ALA A 315 -10.07 -8.37 -6.74
CA ALA A 315 -9.54 -7.84 -5.49
C ALA A 315 -9.20 -6.34 -5.63
N ILE A 316 -9.58 -5.57 -4.62
CA ILE A 316 -8.98 -4.27 -4.28
C ILE A 316 -8.05 -4.54 -3.10
N ALA A 317 -6.81 -4.09 -3.23
CA ALA A 317 -5.82 -4.22 -2.19
C ALA A 317 -6.16 -3.38 -0.95
N MET A 318 -5.76 -3.88 0.21
CA MET A 318 -5.65 -3.08 1.42
C MET A 318 -4.51 -2.07 1.27
N MET A 319 -4.77 -0.81 1.62
CA MET A 319 -3.71 0.19 1.77
C MET A 319 -2.88 -0.11 3.01
N LEU A 320 -1.59 0.21 2.94
CA LEU A 320 -0.68 0.08 4.08
C LEU A 320 -0.83 1.26 5.04
N VAL A 321 -0.51 1.01 6.32
CA VAL A 321 -0.45 2.09 7.32
C VAL A 321 0.73 2.99 7.01
N ASP A 322 0.47 4.30 6.93
CA ASP A 322 1.53 5.30 6.96
C ASP A 322 1.90 5.61 8.42
N VAL A 323 2.91 4.90 8.93
CA VAL A 323 3.46 5.13 10.27
C VAL A 323 4.27 6.43 10.37
N GLY A 324 4.64 7.04 9.24
CA GLY A 324 5.29 8.36 9.23
C GLY A 324 4.37 9.43 9.82
N LEU A 325 3.06 9.36 9.55
CA LEU A 325 2.04 10.26 10.11
C LEU A 325 1.81 10.10 11.62
N LEU A 326 2.31 9.01 12.23
CA LEU A 326 2.22 8.76 13.67
C LEU A 326 3.44 9.28 14.45
N MET A 327 4.45 9.79 13.73
CA MET A 327 5.68 10.33 14.28
C MET A 327 5.81 11.83 13.92
N THR A 328 6.57 12.59 14.71
CA THR A 328 6.83 14.01 14.40
C THR A 328 8.21 14.44 14.86
N PHE A 329 8.88 15.31 14.09
CA PHE A 329 10.07 16.04 14.53
C PHE A 329 9.72 17.37 15.21
N ASP A 330 8.49 17.85 15.06
CA ASP A 330 8.03 19.08 15.66
C ASP A 330 7.56 18.82 17.09
N ALA A 331 8.37 19.24 18.07
CA ALA A 331 8.05 19.08 19.48
C ALA A 331 6.87 19.95 19.97
N SER A 332 6.40 20.90 19.14
CA SER A 332 5.20 21.73 19.37
C SER A 332 3.93 21.18 18.73
N ASP A 333 4.03 20.04 18.02
CA ASP A 333 2.87 19.36 17.43
C ASP A 333 2.09 18.57 18.48
N ASP A 334 1.27 19.29 19.26
CA ASP A 334 0.31 18.72 20.22
C ASP A 334 -0.89 18.03 19.54
N ALA A 335 -0.92 17.93 18.20
CA ALA A 335 -2.01 17.25 17.50
C ALA A 335 -1.97 15.74 17.78
N PRO A 336 -3.09 15.11 18.19
CA PRO A 336 -3.11 13.69 18.44
C PRO A 336 -2.87 12.90 17.14
N ALA A 337 -2.01 11.90 17.22
CA ALA A 337 -1.69 10.92 16.18
C ALA A 337 -2.87 10.04 15.77
N THR A 338 -3.99 10.09 16.51
CA THR A 338 -5.14 9.20 16.36
C THR A 338 -6.40 9.95 16.78
N ALA A 339 -7.57 9.53 16.29
CA ALA A 339 -8.85 9.99 16.89
C ALA A 339 -9.11 9.42 18.29
N ALA A 340 -8.14 8.69 18.85
CA ALA A 340 -8.13 8.23 20.22
C ALA A 340 -7.59 9.26 21.21
N GLY A 341 -6.89 10.31 20.74
CA GLY A 341 -6.19 11.28 21.58
C GLY A 341 -4.76 10.89 21.95
N LEU A 342 -4.21 9.80 21.40
CA LEU A 342 -2.79 9.47 21.58
C LEU A 342 -1.93 10.54 20.89
N PRO A 343 -0.89 11.10 21.54
CA PRO A 343 0.04 12.03 20.90
C PRO A 343 0.91 11.35 19.84
N ARG A 344 1.49 12.13 18.93
CA ARG A 344 2.52 11.64 18.00
C ARG A 344 3.79 11.26 18.76
N ILE A 345 4.47 10.23 18.27
CA ILE A 345 5.79 9.84 18.77
C ILE A 345 6.78 10.93 18.35
N ARG A 346 7.31 11.67 19.32
CA ARG A 346 8.24 12.77 19.07
C ARG A 346 9.64 12.19 18.85
N LEU A 347 10.17 12.40 17.66
CA LEU A 347 11.51 12.01 17.28
C LEU A 347 12.53 12.97 17.91
N PRO A 348 13.68 12.47 18.40
CA PRO A 348 14.70 13.32 18.98
C PRO A 348 15.27 14.33 17.97
N SER A 349 15.54 15.55 18.43
CA SER A 349 16.37 16.52 17.73
C SER A 349 17.86 16.13 17.82
N GLY A 350 18.61 16.36 16.76
CA GLY A 350 20.05 16.04 16.68
C GLY A 350 20.52 15.78 15.24
N ASP A 351 21.82 15.51 15.08
CA ASP A 351 22.40 15.18 13.78
C ASP A 351 22.17 13.71 13.41
N TRP A 352 21.36 13.48 12.38
CA TRP A 352 20.97 12.15 11.91
C TRP A 352 22.01 11.55 10.96
N ASN A 353 22.98 10.84 11.53
CA ASN A 353 23.91 9.98 10.79
C ASN A 353 23.19 8.77 10.14
N GLY A 354 23.83 8.07 9.20
CA GLY A 354 23.22 6.93 8.50
C GLY A 354 22.83 5.76 9.39
N LYS A 355 23.55 5.54 10.50
CA LYS A 355 23.23 4.50 11.49
C LYS A 355 21.93 4.82 12.23
N ALA A 356 21.73 6.07 12.66
CA ALA A 356 20.49 6.54 13.26
C ALA A 356 19.32 6.48 12.27
N ARG A 357 19.54 6.80 11.00
CA ARG A 357 18.53 6.67 9.93
C ARG A 357 18.08 5.22 9.73
N ARG A 358 19.03 4.27 9.64
CA ARG A 358 18.74 2.81 9.58
C ARG A 358 17.96 2.31 10.80
N LEU A 359 18.30 2.81 12.00
CA LEU A 359 17.55 2.53 13.22
C LEU A 359 16.12 3.07 13.19
N LEU A 360 15.91 4.31 12.74
CA LEU A 360 14.56 4.89 12.57
C LEU A 360 13.73 4.09 11.55
N ALA A 361 14.34 3.68 10.43
CA ALA A 361 13.68 2.84 9.44
C ALA A 361 13.25 1.48 10.05
N THR A 362 14.09 0.88 10.89
CA THR A 362 13.77 -0.34 11.65
C THR A 362 12.65 -0.12 12.67
N LEU A 363 12.64 1.03 13.36
CA LEU A 363 11.58 1.43 14.29
C LEU A 363 10.23 1.57 13.57
N ARG A 364 10.20 2.23 12.41
CA ARG A 364 9.01 2.35 11.54
C ARG A 364 8.49 0.96 11.15
N VAL A 365 9.35 0.06 10.64
CA VAL A 365 8.95 -1.32 10.26
C VAL A 365 8.38 -2.11 11.45
N LYS A 366 9.00 -2.05 12.64
CA LYS A 366 8.45 -2.71 13.84
C LYS A 366 7.11 -2.11 14.29
N LEU A 367 6.95 -0.79 14.21
CA LEU A 367 5.70 -0.12 14.54
C LEU A 367 4.58 -0.52 13.57
N SER A 368 4.85 -0.57 12.26
CA SER A 368 3.90 -1.06 11.26
C SER A 368 3.45 -2.49 11.56
N LEU A 369 4.38 -3.41 11.84
CA LEU A 369 4.06 -4.80 12.17
C LEU A 369 3.32 -4.96 13.51
N PHE A 370 3.52 -4.05 14.46
CA PHE A 370 2.76 -4.00 15.72
C PHE A 370 1.30 -3.58 15.48
N LEU A 371 1.07 -2.53 14.68
CA LEU A 371 -0.28 -2.06 14.30
C LEU A 371 -1.03 -3.09 13.43
N LEU A 372 -0.31 -3.79 12.57
CA LEU A 372 -0.80 -4.94 11.82
C LEU A 372 -0.87 -6.23 12.68
N GLY A 373 -0.51 -6.17 13.96
CA GLY A 373 -0.63 -7.29 14.90
C GLY A 373 -2.09 -7.68 15.16
N ARG A 374 -2.33 -8.97 15.46
CA ARG A 374 -3.68 -9.53 15.68
C ARG A 374 -4.44 -8.91 16.85
N ASN A 375 -3.74 -8.31 17.82
CA ASN A 375 -4.32 -7.78 19.06
C ASN A 375 -4.60 -6.27 19.01
N ILE A 376 -3.97 -5.54 18.08
CA ILE A 376 -4.11 -4.08 17.95
C ILE A 376 -5.13 -3.77 16.86
N GLY A 377 -4.83 -4.12 15.62
CA GLY A 377 -5.66 -3.74 14.49
C GLY A 377 -5.64 -2.24 14.21
N LEU A 378 -6.09 -1.87 13.02
CA LEU A 378 -6.10 -0.48 12.56
C LEU A 378 -7.31 0.29 13.11
N ASP A 379 -8.36 -0.41 13.51
CA ASP A 379 -9.52 0.18 14.16
C ASP A 379 -9.21 0.77 15.55
N GLN A 380 -8.21 0.27 16.27
CA GLN A 380 -7.74 0.92 17.51
C GLN A 380 -7.16 2.33 17.28
N LEU A 381 -6.64 2.66 16.09
CA LEU A 381 -6.26 4.05 15.73
C LEU A 381 -7.49 4.98 15.59
N HIS A 382 -8.69 4.40 15.54
CA HIS A 382 -9.96 5.08 15.32
C HIS A 382 -10.89 5.05 16.55
N ILE A 383 -10.58 4.28 17.59
CA ILE A 383 -11.38 4.13 18.81
C ILE A 383 -10.65 4.80 19.98
N LYS A 384 -11.37 5.43 20.91
CA LYS A 384 -10.77 6.03 22.10
C LYS A 384 -10.01 4.97 22.89
N GLN A 385 -8.72 5.19 23.12
CA GLN A 385 -7.88 4.26 23.88
C GLN A 385 -7.92 4.63 25.36
N ASP A 386 -7.96 3.62 26.22
CA ASP A 386 -7.67 3.80 27.65
C ASP A 386 -6.16 3.66 27.91
N GLU A 387 -5.72 4.06 29.11
CA GLU A 387 -4.31 3.96 29.54
C GLU A 387 -3.81 2.51 29.70
N LYS A 388 -4.72 1.53 29.71
CA LYS A 388 -4.43 0.10 29.86
C LYS A 388 -4.31 -0.61 28.51
N SER A 389 -4.76 0.00 27.43
CA SER A 389 -4.67 -0.51 26.07
C SER A 389 -3.22 -0.83 25.70
N GLU A 390 -3.03 -1.89 24.92
CA GLU A 390 -1.70 -2.31 24.49
C GLU A 390 -1.09 -1.26 23.53
N LEU A 391 -1.93 -0.59 22.73
CA LEU A 391 -1.56 0.52 21.86
C LEU A 391 -1.01 1.71 22.66
N CYS A 392 -1.77 2.24 23.64
CA CYS A 392 -1.34 3.39 24.45
C CYS A 392 -0.05 3.09 25.23
N ARG A 393 0.00 1.94 25.92
CA ARG A 393 1.20 1.52 26.67
C ARG A 393 2.44 1.33 25.79
N THR A 394 2.27 0.91 24.54
CA THR A 394 3.39 0.77 23.60
C THR A 394 3.87 2.13 23.11
N PHE A 395 2.97 3.05 22.76
CA PHE A 395 3.32 4.42 22.37
C PHE A 395 4.04 5.16 23.51
N MET A 396 3.54 5.05 24.75
CA MET A 396 4.21 5.60 25.93
C MET A 396 5.63 5.03 26.10
N LYS A 397 5.82 3.71 26.09
CA LYS A 397 7.14 3.07 26.23
C LYS A 397 8.12 3.40 25.10
N VAL A 398 7.62 3.67 23.90
CA VAL A 398 8.43 4.15 22.78
C VAL A 398 8.88 5.58 23.03
N GLN A 399 7.96 6.47 23.44
CA GLN A 399 8.29 7.85 23.79
C GLN A 399 9.27 7.93 24.98
N GLU A 400 9.00 7.21 26.07
CA GLU A 400 9.87 7.10 27.24
C GLU A 400 11.30 6.67 26.85
N ALA A 401 11.44 5.68 25.95
CA ALA A 401 12.75 5.23 25.48
C ALA A 401 13.48 6.25 24.58
N LEU A 402 12.74 7.04 23.79
CA LEU A 402 13.30 8.16 23.02
C LEU A 402 13.72 9.34 23.91
N ASP A 403 13.14 9.45 25.11
CA ASP A 403 13.44 10.51 26.08
C ASP A 403 14.52 10.10 27.13
N ALA A 404 14.86 8.81 27.24
CA ALA A 404 15.64 8.25 28.35
C ALA A 404 17.19 8.42 28.30
N ASP A 405 17.80 8.53 27.11
CA ASP A 405 19.27 8.64 26.95
C ASP A 405 19.64 10.05 26.40
N THR A 406 20.93 10.34 26.24
CA THR A 406 21.42 11.48 25.44
C THR A 406 21.90 11.05 24.05
N ASP A 407 22.30 9.79 23.90
CA ASP A 407 22.76 9.21 22.64
C ASP A 407 21.59 8.81 21.71
N LEU A 408 21.57 9.33 20.49
CA LEU A 408 20.50 9.10 19.51
C LEU A 408 20.35 7.63 19.12
N GLU A 409 21.44 6.89 19.02
CA GLU A 409 21.42 5.49 18.59
C GLU A 409 20.85 4.60 19.72
N ARG A 410 21.23 4.86 20.97
CA ARG A 410 20.67 4.17 22.15
C ARG A 410 19.18 4.47 22.34
N LYS A 411 18.75 5.73 22.17
CA LYS A 411 17.32 6.11 22.17
C LYS A 411 16.51 5.24 21.22
N LEU A 412 16.98 5.12 19.98
CA LEU A 412 16.30 4.35 18.94
C LEU A 412 16.35 2.84 19.22
N ILE A 413 17.49 2.29 19.66
CA ILE A 413 17.59 0.87 20.07
C ILE A 413 16.62 0.56 21.23
N GLY A 414 16.50 1.46 22.20
CA GLY A 414 15.53 1.37 23.29
C GLY A 414 14.10 1.33 22.75
N ALA A 415 13.72 2.32 21.93
CA ALA A 415 12.40 2.41 21.30
C ALA A 415 12.03 1.17 20.46
N ILE A 416 12.96 0.68 19.64
CA ILE A 416 12.83 -0.55 18.85
C ILE A 416 12.58 -1.75 19.78
N THR A 417 13.29 -1.83 20.90
CA THR A 417 13.19 -2.92 21.88
C THR A 417 11.90 -2.85 22.71
N SER A 418 11.33 -1.66 22.94
CA SER A 418 10.03 -1.47 23.59
C SER A 418 8.86 -2.07 22.81
N ILE A 419 8.95 -2.20 21.48
CA ILE A 419 7.89 -2.75 20.63
C ILE A 419 7.95 -4.29 20.59
N SER A 420 6.89 -4.93 21.09
CA SER A 420 6.67 -6.38 21.00
C SER A 420 5.73 -6.70 19.83
N VAL A 421 6.24 -7.38 18.80
CA VAL A 421 5.44 -7.79 17.63
C VAL A 421 5.01 -9.24 17.78
N ILE A 422 3.70 -9.49 17.72
CA ILE A 422 3.12 -10.84 17.72
C ILE A 422 2.64 -11.15 16.30
N LEU A 423 3.38 -11.99 15.58
CA LEU A 423 2.96 -12.49 14.27
C LEU A 423 1.72 -13.41 14.39
N PRO A 424 0.89 -13.50 13.34
CA PRO A 424 -0.19 -14.49 13.27
C PRO A 424 0.30 -15.91 13.57
N GLN A 425 -0.55 -16.72 14.21
CA GLN A 425 -0.25 -18.14 14.46
C GLN A 425 -0.05 -18.88 13.14
N GLN A 426 1.08 -19.57 12.98
CA GLN A 426 1.33 -20.45 11.85
C GLN A 426 0.30 -21.60 11.90
N GLY A 427 -0.54 -21.75 10.86
CA GLY A 427 -1.63 -22.72 10.91
C GLY A 427 -2.37 -23.01 9.60
N LYS A 428 -2.57 -22.02 8.72
CA LYS A 428 -3.02 -22.28 7.33
C LYS A 428 -1.79 -22.35 6.42
N GLN A 429 -1.62 -23.45 5.69
CA GLN A 429 -0.72 -23.48 4.53
C GLN A 429 -1.21 -22.47 3.49
N VAL A 430 -0.29 -21.77 2.86
CA VAL A 430 -0.54 -20.72 1.87
C VAL A 430 0.05 -21.22 0.57
N SER A 431 -0.79 -21.75 -0.32
CA SER A 431 -0.36 -22.42 -1.55
C SER A 431 0.12 -21.39 -2.58
N GLY A 432 1.44 -21.30 -2.80
CA GLY A 432 2.07 -20.23 -3.56
C GLY A 432 2.49 -19.04 -2.70
N ALA A 433 2.93 -19.28 -1.46
CA ALA A 433 3.56 -18.27 -0.62
C ALA A 433 4.86 -17.72 -1.24
N VAL A 434 5.60 -18.53 -2.01
CA VAL A 434 6.75 -18.08 -2.81
C VAL A 434 6.30 -17.13 -3.92
N ASP A 435 5.22 -17.45 -4.64
CA ASP A 435 4.71 -16.59 -5.73
C ASP A 435 4.24 -15.24 -5.18
N LEU A 436 3.58 -15.24 -4.02
CA LEU A 436 3.22 -14.02 -3.28
C LEU A 436 4.44 -13.25 -2.78
N LEU A 437 5.53 -13.92 -2.40
CA LEU A 437 6.80 -13.29 -2.03
C LEU A 437 7.51 -12.66 -3.24
N LEU A 438 7.38 -13.22 -4.44
CA LEU A 438 7.91 -12.60 -5.66
C LEU A 438 6.96 -11.54 -6.26
N GLY A 439 5.70 -11.56 -5.82
CA GLY A 439 4.62 -10.71 -6.30
C GLY A 439 3.94 -11.31 -7.53
N VAL A 440 2.65 -11.59 -7.43
CA VAL A 440 1.83 -12.10 -8.54
C VAL A 440 1.34 -10.92 -9.36
N GLU A 441 1.44 -10.94 -10.69
CA GLU A 441 0.93 -9.82 -11.49
C GLU A 441 -0.58 -9.62 -11.31
N ASP A 442 -1.02 -8.35 -11.32
CA ASP A 442 -2.44 -7.99 -11.35
C ASP A 442 -3.24 -8.67 -12.48
N SER A 443 -2.57 -9.00 -13.58
CA SER A 443 -3.16 -9.66 -14.75
C SER A 443 -3.29 -11.19 -14.60
N GLU A 444 -2.44 -11.78 -13.74
CA GLU A 444 -2.41 -13.22 -13.43
C GLU A 444 -3.18 -13.55 -12.14
N ALA A 445 -3.49 -12.54 -11.33
CA ALA A 445 -4.21 -12.63 -10.07
C ALA A 445 -5.73 -12.86 -10.20
N ASP A 446 -6.14 -13.72 -11.13
CA ASP A 446 -7.55 -13.92 -11.53
C ASP A 446 -8.43 -14.52 -10.39
N ASP A 447 -7.83 -15.20 -9.41
CA ASP A 447 -8.52 -15.82 -8.26
C ASP A 447 -7.66 -15.76 -6.96
N SER A 448 -7.16 -14.58 -6.56
CA SER A 448 -6.33 -14.44 -5.35
C SER A 448 -7.12 -14.68 -4.04
N ARG A 449 -7.14 -15.93 -3.57
CA ARG A 449 -7.86 -16.44 -2.38
C ARG A 449 -7.29 -15.98 -1.02
N TYR A 450 -6.75 -14.77 -0.94
CA TYR A 450 -5.98 -14.29 0.21
C TYR A 450 -6.64 -13.10 0.92
N PRO A 451 -6.91 -13.19 2.25
CA PRO A 451 -7.37 -12.04 3.01
C PRO A 451 -6.23 -11.03 3.17
N GLY A 452 -6.55 -9.75 2.98
CA GLY A 452 -5.67 -8.62 3.25
C GLY A 452 -4.67 -8.27 2.16
N VAL A 453 -4.76 -8.84 0.95
CA VAL A 453 -3.83 -8.61 -0.17
C VAL A 453 -3.46 -7.12 -0.32
N VAL A 454 -2.18 -6.85 -0.53
CA VAL A 454 -1.60 -5.51 -0.72
C VAL A 454 -1.15 -5.35 -2.17
N SER A 455 -1.33 -4.16 -2.73
CA SER A 455 -0.83 -3.81 -4.07
C SER A 455 0.56 -3.22 -3.96
N LEU A 456 1.40 -3.56 -4.92
CA LEU A 456 2.74 -3.04 -5.09
C LEU A 456 2.76 -2.06 -6.28
N ASP A 457 3.72 -1.14 -6.29
CA ASP A 457 3.76 -0.03 -7.27
C ASP A 457 3.98 -0.56 -8.71
N ASN A 458 4.64 -1.72 -8.85
CA ASN A 458 4.83 -2.49 -10.09
C ASN A 458 3.59 -3.29 -10.56
N ARG A 459 2.40 -3.00 -10.01
CA ARG A 459 1.12 -3.69 -10.33
C ARG A 459 1.13 -5.17 -9.99
N LYS A 460 1.87 -5.56 -8.96
CA LYS A 460 1.82 -6.92 -8.39
C LYS A 460 1.03 -6.94 -7.08
N LEU A 461 0.47 -8.10 -6.77
CA LEU A 461 -0.23 -8.39 -5.53
C LEU A 461 0.63 -9.28 -4.63
N THR A 462 0.53 -9.03 -3.34
CA THR A 462 1.20 -9.82 -2.30
C THR A 462 0.36 -9.90 -1.03
N LEU A 463 0.79 -10.71 -0.06
CA LEU A 463 0.22 -10.71 1.29
C LEU A 463 0.81 -9.56 2.12
N PRO A 464 0.08 -9.03 3.13
CA PRO A 464 0.66 -8.18 4.17
C PRO A 464 1.93 -8.79 4.75
N LEU A 465 2.95 -7.98 5.06
CA LEU A 465 4.24 -8.52 5.51
C LEU A 465 4.09 -9.45 6.73
N GLU A 466 3.25 -9.13 7.73
CA GLU A 466 3.05 -10.01 8.88
C GLU A 466 2.45 -11.39 8.49
N MET A 467 1.70 -11.45 7.38
CA MET A 467 1.21 -12.70 6.81
C MET A 467 2.30 -13.42 6.01
N LEU A 468 3.14 -12.73 5.22
CA LEU A 468 4.33 -13.32 4.58
C LEU A 468 5.30 -13.94 5.62
N LEU A 469 5.45 -13.31 6.78
CA LEU A 469 6.31 -13.79 7.89
C LEU A 469 5.70 -14.95 8.69
N ALA A 470 4.38 -15.16 8.59
CA ALA A 470 3.66 -16.26 9.23
C ALA A 470 3.35 -17.42 8.25
N ALA A 471 3.36 -17.16 6.95
CA ALA A 471 3.05 -18.12 5.90
C ALA A 471 4.00 -19.34 5.92
N ARG A 472 3.48 -20.47 5.45
CA ARG A 472 4.25 -21.64 5.05
C ARG A 472 3.69 -22.10 3.71
N ASP A 473 4.56 -22.28 2.73
CA ASP A 473 4.15 -22.84 1.43
C ASP A 473 3.92 -24.36 1.51
N ASP A 474 3.43 -24.91 0.42
CA ASP A 474 3.43 -26.34 0.17
C ASP A 474 4.84 -26.85 -0.20
N LYS A 475 5.05 -28.17 -0.18
CA LYS A 475 6.39 -28.78 -0.31
C LYS A 475 6.95 -28.68 -1.76
N GLY A 476 7.52 -27.53 -2.11
CA GLY A 476 8.24 -27.28 -3.37
C GLY A 476 9.77 -27.18 -3.22
N LYS A 477 10.51 -27.08 -4.34
CA LYS A 477 11.98 -26.91 -4.31
C LYS A 477 12.43 -25.60 -3.65
N SER A 478 11.66 -24.53 -3.85
CA SER A 478 11.87 -23.20 -3.24
C SER A 478 11.40 -23.09 -1.79
N PHE A 479 10.67 -24.08 -1.26
CA PHE A 479 10.09 -24.03 0.10
C PHE A 479 11.14 -23.88 1.21
N ASN A 480 12.25 -24.63 1.13
CA ASN A 480 13.32 -24.56 2.14
C ASN A 480 13.96 -23.16 2.14
N LEU A 481 14.34 -22.66 0.95
CA LEU A 481 14.87 -21.30 0.76
C LEU A 481 13.90 -20.22 1.25
N PHE A 482 12.60 -20.39 1.01
CA PHE A 482 11.57 -19.50 1.55
C PHE A 482 11.57 -19.51 3.08
N CYS A 483 11.61 -20.68 3.71
CA CYS A 483 11.64 -20.80 5.18
C CYS A 483 12.95 -20.28 5.79
N ASP A 484 14.10 -20.53 5.16
CA ASP A 484 15.40 -20.07 5.63
C ASP A 484 15.52 -18.55 5.52
N GLY A 485 15.13 -17.98 4.37
CA GLY A 485 15.06 -16.53 4.17
C GLY A 485 14.02 -15.85 5.07
N GLN A 486 12.84 -16.45 5.26
CA GLN A 486 11.84 -15.98 6.23
C GLN A 486 12.41 -15.98 7.66
N SER A 487 13.12 -17.04 8.06
CA SER A 487 13.75 -17.14 9.39
C SER A 487 14.84 -16.09 9.58
N MET A 488 15.75 -15.95 8.60
CA MET A 488 16.79 -14.93 8.55
C MET A 488 16.21 -13.52 8.67
N PHE A 489 15.18 -13.19 7.90
CA PHE A 489 14.54 -11.88 7.92
C PHE A 489 13.71 -11.64 9.19
N ARG A 490 13.04 -12.66 9.73
CA ARG A 490 12.38 -12.55 11.04
C ARG A 490 13.38 -12.25 12.16
N GLN A 491 14.61 -12.78 12.09
CA GLN A 491 15.64 -12.48 13.08
C GLN A 491 16.12 -11.03 13.05
N SER A 492 16.08 -10.30 11.92
CA SER A 492 16.48 -8.87 11.90
C SER A 492 15.41 -7.93 12.43
N ILE A 493 14.14 -8.34 12.47
CA ILE A 493 13.01 -7.50 12.91
C ILE A 493 12.49 -7.90 14.30
N LEU A 494 12.55 -9.19 14.64
CA LEU A 494 12.00 -9.74 15.89
C LEU A 494 13.09 -10.20 16.88
N GLY A 495 14.37 -10.13 16.49
CA GLY A 495 15.50 -10.45 17.35
C GLY A 495 15.69 -9.47 18.51
N LYS A 496 16.77 -9.67 19.26
CA LYS A 496 17.30 -8.71 20.25
C LYS A 496 18.75 -8.32 19.93
N SER A 497 19.15 -8.47 18.67
CA SER A 497 20.51 -8.26 18.15
C SER A 497 20.79 -6.79 17.83
N ASP A 498 22.03 -6.49 17.42
CA ASP A 498 22.40 -5.16 16.94
C ASP A 498 21.57 -4.75 15.72
N TRP A 499 20.71 -3.75 15.90
CA TRP A 499 19.76 -3.23 14.90
C TRP A 499 20.39 -2.25 13.89
N CYS A 500 21.69 -2.00 14.01
CA CYS A 500 22.41 -0.92 13.31
C CYS A 500 23.06 -1.37 11.99
N ASP A 501 23.34 -2.66 11.92
CA ASP A 501 23.77 -3.36 10.73
C ASP A 501 22.56 -3.38 9.76
N GLY A 502 22.73 -3.23 8.44
CA GLY A 502 21.66 -2.81 7.51
C GLY A 502 20.58 -3.85 7.14
N LEU A 503 20.37 -4.77 8.06
CA LEU A 503 19.75 -6.09 7.96
C LEU A 503 18.27 -6.13 7.57
N VAL A 504 17.58 -5.03 7.29
CA VAL A 504 16.16 -5.08 6.86
C VAL A 504 16.07 -5.16 5.35
N LEU A 505 16.49 -4.12 4.62
CA LEU A 505 16.40 -4.10 3.15
C LEU A 505 17.36 -5.11 2.51
N GLU A 506 18.57 -5.23 3.04
CA GLU A 506 19.60 -6.18 2.60
C GLU A 506 19.12 -7.65 2.71
N ARG A 507 18.55 -8.03 3.87
CA ARG A 507 17.97 -9.38 4.05
C ARG A 507 16.69 -9.60 3.25
N ALA A 508 15.92 -8.55 2.97
CA ALA A 508 14.76 -8.65 2.09
C ALA A 508 15.20 -9.03 0.67
N TYR A 509 16.20 -8.33 0.12
CA TYR A 509 16.80 -8.71 -1.17
C TYR A 509 17.39 -10.11 -1.15
N ALA A 510 18.16 -10.49 -0.11
CA ALA A 510 18.74 -11.83 -0.01
C ALA A 510 17.66 -12.93 -0.03
N TRP A 511 16.54 -12.72 0.66
CA TRP A 511 15.40 -13.65 0.67
C TRP A 511 14.68 -13.71 -0.68
N ALA A 512 14.33 -12.56 -1.26
CA ALA A 512 13.59 -12.48 -2.52
C ALA A 512 14.42 -12.98 -3.72
N ILE A 513 15.68 -12.57 -3.84
CA ILE A 513 16.59 -13.03 -4.91
C ILE A 513 16.84 -14.53 -4.79
N ALA A 514 17.04 -15.07 -3.59
CA ALA A 514 17.20 -16.53 -3.41
C ALA A 514 15.97 -17.32 -3.88
N CYS A 515 14.76 -16.82 -3.59
CA CYS A 515 13.53 -17.46 -4.04
C CYS A 515 13.32 -17.31 -5.57
N LYS A 516 13.62 -16.13 -6.13
CA LYS A 516 13.51 -15.84 -7.57
C LYS A 516 14.47 -16.69 -8.39
N ALA A 517 15.75 -16.75 -8.01
CA ALA A 517 16.75 -17.62 -8.61
C ALA A 517 16.47 -19.12 -8.41
N ALA A 518 15.66 -19.49 -7.41
CA ALA A 518 15.20 -20.87 -7.23
C ALA A 518 14.03 -21.25 -8.16
N GLN A 519 13.14 -20.32 -8.48
CA GLN A 519 11.98 -20.56 -9.35
C GLN A 519 12.27 -20.37 -10.84
N ALA A 520 13.11 -19.41 -11.22
CA ALA A 520 13.27 -18.97 -12.61
C ALA A 520 14.11 -19.92 -13.50
N ALA A 521 14.07 -21.23 -13.23
CA ALA A 521 14.81 -22.28 -13.93
C ALA A 521 16.33 -21.99 -14.08
N GLY A 522 16.91 -21.33 -13.08
CA GLY A 522 18.31 -20.94 -13.06
C GLY A 522 18.65 -19.72 -13.92
N ARG A 523 17.69 -18.98 -14.45
CA ARG A 523 17.93 -17.72 -15.18
C ARG A 523 17.21 -16.58 -14.49
N PHE A 524 17.94 -15.58 -14.00
CA PHE A 524 17.31 -14.34 -13.59
C PHE A 524 17.96 -13.13 -14.27
N PRO A 525 17.16 -12.25 -14.90
CA PRO A 525 17.68 -11.00 -15.42
C PRO A 525 17.92 -10.01 -14.28
N LEU A 526 19.01 -9.26 -14.39
CA LEU A 526 19.15 -7.95 -13.77
C LEU A 526 18.98 -6.94 -14.92
N ASP A 527 17.78 -6.38 -15.01
CA ASP A 527 17.27 -5.77 -16.24
C ASP A 527 17.89 -4.40 -16.60
N ASN A 528 17.60 -3.96 -17.84
CA ASN A 528 18.10 -2.79 -18.59
C ASN A 528 19.43 -2.94 -19.36
N VAL A 529 20.21 -4.02 -19.19
CA VAL A 529 21.50 -4.18 -19.93
C VAL A 529 21.63 -5.51 -20.68
N GLY A 530 20.59 -6.38 -20.66
CA GLY A 530 20.57 -7.62 -21.45
C GLY A 530 21.53 -8.72 -21.00
N ARG A 531 22.03 -8.67 -19.76
CA ARG A 531 22.85 -9.74 -19.16
C ARG A 531 21.99 -10.62 -18.25
N GLU A 532 21.74 -11.85 -18.67
CA GLU A 532 21.13 -12.89 -17.83
C GLU A 532 22.20 -13.57 -16.97
N PHE A 533 21.92 -13.75 -15.68
CA PHE A 533 22.77 -14.57 -14.81
C PHE A 533 22.23 -16.01 -14.76
N LEU A 534 23.06 -16.95 -15.21
CA LEU A 534 22.81 -18.38 -15.08
C LEU A 534 23.23 -18.84 -13.68
N PHE A 535 22.24 -18.94 -12.78
CA PHE A 535 22.41 -19.36 -11.40
C PHE A 535 21.10 -19.91 -10.83
N GLN A 536 21.10 -21.21 -10.49
CA GLN A 536 20.01 -21.88 -9.79
C GLN A 536 20.31 -21.93 -8.28
N CYS A 537 19.61 -21.11 -7.49
CA CYS A 537 19.75 -21.11 -6.04
C CYS A 537 19.24 -22.43 -5.42
N LYS A 538 19.96 -22.93 -4.42
CA LYS A 538 19.66 -24.14 -3.63
C LYS A 538 19.74 -23.88 -2.12
N GLU A 539 20.62 -22.99 -1.68
CA GLU A 539 20.84 -22.69 -0.26
C GLU A 539 21.16 -21.20 -0.03
N LEU A 540 20.78 -20.68 1.13
CA LEU A 540 21.08 -19.34 1.60
C LEU A 540 21.93 -19.43 2.87
N ARG A 541 23.13 -18.84 2.88
CA ARG A 541 24.08 -18.92 4.00
C ARG A 541 24.58 -17.57 4.48
N ASP A 542 24.90 -17.52 5.77
CA ASP A 542 25.74 -16.48 6.36
C ASP A 542 27.17 -16.62 5.83
N GLY A 543 27.64 -15.62 5.07
CA GLY A 543 28.98 -15.65 4.50
C GLY A 543 30.10 -15.30 5.48
N ILE A 544 29.78 -14.79 6.67
CA ILE A 544 30.75 -14.39 7.68
C ILE A 544 30.98 -15.51 8.70
N LYS A 545 29.95 -16.28 9.07
CA LYS A 545 30.12 -17.51 9.89
C LYS A 545 31.09 -18.49 9.22
N GLN A 546 31.93 -19.11 10.06
CA GLN A 546 32.80 -20.18 9.60
C GLN A 546 32.02 -21.49 9.44
N PHE A 547 32.02 -22.04 8.22
CA PHE A 547 31.57 -23.40 7.94
C PHE A 547 32.80 -24.28 7.71
N ASN A 548 32.91 -25.41 8.42
CA ASN A 548 34.11 -26.27 8.41
C ASN A 548 35.43 -25.52 8.63
N GLY A 549 35.42 -24.48 9.48
CA GLY A 549 36.59 -23.64 9.80
C GLY A 549 36.96 -22.60 8.74
N LYS A 550 36.17 -22.44 7.67
CA LYS A 550 36.40 -21.47 6.59
C LYS A 550 35.23 -20.48 6.50
N SER A 551 35.53 -19.20 6.25
CA SER A 551 34.54 -18.14 6.06
C SER A 551 34.48 -17.79 4.58
N ALA A 552 33.28 -17.62 4.00
CA ALA A 552 33.08 -17.30 2.59
C ALA A 552 33.12 -15.78 2.30
N ARG A 553 33.74 -15.01 3.20
CA ARG A 553 33.73 -13.54 3.19
C ARG A 553 34.66 -12.99 2.11
N VAL A 554 34.09 -12.19 1.20
CA VAL A 554 34.80 -11.59 0.05
C VAL A 554 35.88 -10.58 0.48
N PHE A 555 35.66 -9.86 1.58
CA PHE A 555 36.58 -8.86 2.13
C PHE A 555 36.94 -9.15 3.59
N THR A 556 38.19 -8.89 3.97
CA THR A 556 38.64 -9.01 5.36
C THR A 556 38.02 -7.92 6.24
N LYS A 557 38.11 -8.05 7.57
CA LYS A 557 37.73 -6.97 8.52
C LYS A 557 38.51 -5.65 8.33
N LYS A 558 39.57 -5.66 7.52
CA LYS A 558 40.37 -4.47 7.16
C LYS A 558 40.00 -3.88 5.79
N GLY A 559 39.00 -4.45 5.10
CA GLY A 559 38.54 -3.98 3.80
C GLY A 559 39.41 -4.38 2.61
N THR A 560 40.35 -5.30 2.79
CA THR A 560 41.09 -5.91 1.66
C THR A 560 40.32 -7.10 1.11
N PRO A 561 40.38 -7.40 -0.21
CA PRO A 561 39.89 -8.67 -0.75
C PRO A 561 40.46 -9.90 -0.02
N SER A 562 39.74 -11.02 -0.09
CA SER A 562 40.01 -12.26 0.65
C SER A 562 39.98 -13.46 -0.29
N ILE A 563 41.16 -13.87 -0.81
CA ILE A 563 41.31 -15.03 -1.70
C ILE A 563 40.66 -16.28 -1.10
N ASP A 564 40.98 -16.59 0.14
CA ASP A 564 40.51 -17.81 0.79
C ASP A 564 38.99 -17.80 1.00
N GLY A 565 38.40 -16.62 1.22
CA GLY A 565 36.95 -16.48 1.33
C GLY A 565 36.25 -16.63 -0.01
N ILE A 566 36.78 -16.00 -1.07
CA ILE A 566 36.24 -16.12 -2.43
C ILE A 566 36.33 -17.57 -2.93
N ARG A 567 37.40 -18.30 -2.58
CA ARG A 567 37.55 -19.74 -2.87
C ARG A 567 36.57 -20.65 -2.13
N CYS A 568 35.87 -20.15 -1.11
CA CYS A 568 34.87 -20.91 -0.34
C CYS A 568 33.42 -20.64 -0.80
N ILE A 569 33.22 -19.89 -1.89
CA ILE A 569 31.90 -19.64 -2.48
C ILE A 569 31.50 -20.86 -3.32
N GLU A 570 30.44 -21.55 -2.89
CA GLU A 570 29.93 -22.79 -3.47
C GLU A 570 28.88 -22.54 -4.57
N ASP A 571 28.77 -23.49 -5.52
CA ASP A 571 27.82 -23.43 -6.63
C ASP A 571 26.37 -23.59 -6.15
N GLY A 572 25.50 -22.65 -6.53
CA GLY A 572 24.08 -22.64 -6.12
C GLY A 572 23.82 -22.15 -4.69
N VAL A 573 24.82 -21.57 -4.02
CA VAL A 573 24.67 -20.95 -2.69
C VAL A 573 24.69 -19.43 -2.82
N ILE A 574 23.69 -18.76 -2.27
CA ILE A 574 23.74 -17.32 -2.02
C ILE A 574 24.30 -17.09 -0.62
N TYR A 575 25.29 -16.21 -0.53
CA TYR A 575 25.83 -15.73 0.73
C TYR A 575 25.34 -14.31 1.00
N HIS A 576 25.09 -14.01 2.27
CA HIS A 576 24.76 -12.65 2.72
C HIS A 576 25.65 -12.22 3.87
N ALA A 577 25.79 -10.90 4.03
CA ALA A 577 26.49 -10.30 5.16
C ALA A 577 25.71 -10.48 6.47
N LEU A 578 26.45 -10.75 7.54
CA LEU A 578 26.06 -10.54 8.93
C LEU A 578 27.23 -9.86 9.64
N SER A 579 27.15 -8.55 9.85
CA SER A 579 28.17 -7.84 10.64
C SER A 579 28.22 -8.44 12.05
N GLU A 580 29.44 -8.55 12.59
CA GLU A 580 29.66 -9.02 13.94
C GLU A 580 29.60 -7.84 14.91
N GLY A 581 28.55 -7.79 15.73
CA GLY A 581 28.61 -7.29 17.10
C GLY A 581 29.19 -5.89 17.34
N GLY A 582 28.31 -4.89 17.38
CA GLY A 582 28.48 -3.72 18.26
C GLY A 582 29.56 -2.69 17.91
N LYS A 583 30.27 -2.77 16.78
CA LYS A 583 31.08 -1.65 16.28
C LYS A 583 30.84 -1.41 14.79
N ALA A 584 30.12 -0.33 14.52
CA ALA A 584 29.97 0.24 13.18
C ALA A 584 31.32 0.75 12.66
N GLY A 585 32.09 -0.18 12.09
CA GLY A 585 33.37 0.04 11.46
C GLY A 585 33.36 -0.62 10.10
N THR A 586 32.79 0.10 9.12
CA THR A 586 33.03 -0.06 7.67
C THR A 586 33.33 -1.49 7.21
N HIS A 587 32.29 -2.28 6.97
CA HIS A 587 32.44 -3.38 6.03
C HIS A 587 32.66 -2.77 4.64
N GLN A 588 33.91 -2.72 4.17
CA GLN A 588 34.21 -2.35 2.78
C GLN A 588 33.90 -3.56 1.88
N GLY A 589 32.65 -3.99 1.85
CA GLY A 589 32.26 -5.22 1.18
C GLY A 589 30.75 -5.40 1.15
N PHE A 590 30.35 -6.21 0.18
CA PHE A 590 28.99 -6.37 -0.32
C PHE A 590 28.00 -7.05 0.64
N ASP A 591 26.72 -6.74 0.45
CA ASP A 591 25.61 -7.28 1.23
C ASP A 591 25.26 -8.73 0.85
N ILE A 592 25.32 -9.05 -0.45
CA ILE A 592 24.94 -10.35 -1.01
C ILE A 592 25.97 -10.76 -2.08
N TRP A 593 26.35 -12.03 -2.13
CA TRP A 593 27.22 -12.54 -3.19
C TRP A 593 26.97 -14.02 -3.53
N PHE A 594 27.26 -14.39 -4.77
CA PHE A 594 27.13 -15.75 -5.29
C PHE A 594 28.01 -15.94 -6.53
N LYS A 595 28.21 -17.18 -6.97
CA LYS A 595 28.96 -17.52 -8.18
C LYS A 595 28.06 -18.17 -9.23
N THR A 596 28.13 -17.72 -10.48
CA THR A 596 27.32 -18.21 -11.61
C THR A 596 27.85 -19.52 -12.18
N GLU A 597 27.06 -20.18 -13.04
CA GLU A 597 27.49 -21.36 -13.81
C GLU A 597 28.65 -21.05 -14.76
N ALA A 598 28.83 -19.78 -15.17
CA ALA A 598 29.96 -19.29 -15.94
C ALA A 598 31.19 -18.92 -15.08
N ASN A 599 31.22 -19.33 -13.81
CA ASN A 599 32.23 -18.95 -12.81
C ASN A 599 32.41 -17.42 -12.67
N GLU A 600 31.36 -16.63 -12.87
CA GLU A 600 31.39 -15.20 -12.57
C GLU A 600 31.03 -14.99 -11.10
N LEU A 601 31.80 -14.17 -10.39
CA LEU A 601 31.49 -13.77 -9.02
C LEU A 601 30.64 -12.51 -9.05
N VAL A 602 29.38 -12.62 -8.66
CA VAL A 602 28.46 -11.48 -8.58
C VAL A 602 28.44 -10.96 -7.14
N LEU A 603 28.68 -9.65 -7.01
CA LEU A 603 28.85 -8.93 -5.77
C LEU A 603 27.81 -7.81 -5.69
N VAL A 604 26.83 -7.94 -4.81
CA VAL A 604 25.62 -7.09 -4.77
C VAL A 604 25.60 -6.22 -3.51
N ASP A 605 25.34 -4.94 -3.71
CA ASP A 605 25.16 -3.92 -2.67
C ASP A 605 23.76 -3.31 -2.78
N VAL A 606 23.15 -2.95 -1.65
CA VAL A 606 21.77 -2.47 -1.59
C VAL A 606 21.74 -1.05 -1.03
N THR A 607 21.10 -0.13 -1.76
CA THR A 607 20.97 1.27 -1.32
C THR A 607 19.52 1.70 -1.12
N GLY A 608 19.25 2.42 -0.03
CA GLY A 608 17.96 3.12 0.15
C GLY A 608 17.92 4.51 -0.49
N ALA A 609 19.04 4.98 -1.04
CA ALA A 609 19.19 6.28 -1.71
C ALA A 609 18.09 6.58 -2.74
N THR A 610 17.55 7.78 -2.66
CA THR A 610 16.53 8.33 -3.56
C THR A 610 17.12 9.13 -4.73
N ASN A 611 18.34 9.65 -4.58
CA ASN A 611 18.94 10.61 -5.52
C ASN A 611 20.07 10.00 -6.35
N ALA A 612 20.24 10.50 -7.59
CA ALA A 612 21.23 10.01 -8.55
C ALA A 612 22.66 10.04 -7.99
N LYS A 613 23.08 11.20 -7.45
CA LYS A 613 24.44 11.43 -6.97
C LYS A 613 24.88 10.42 -5.91
N SER A 614 24.07 10.16 -4.89
CA SER A 614 24.40 9.16 -3.87
C SER A 614 24.46 7.72 -4.44
N CYS A 615 23.69 7.43 -5.48
CA CYS A 615 23.78 6.15 -6.19
C CYS A 615 25.01 6.06 -7.09
N GLU A 616 25.39 7.14 -7.78
CA GLU A 616 26.63 7.25 -8.58
C GLU A 616 27.87 7.06 -7.71
N GLU A 617 27.92 7.71 -6.55
CA GLU A 617 29.01 7.57 -5.58
C GLU A 617 29.14 6.10 -5.09
N LYS A 618 28.02 5.45 -4.77
CA LYS A 618 28.00 4.02 -4.39
C LYS A 618 28.37 3.09 -5.54
N ALA A 619 27.84 3.31 -6.75
CA ALA A 619 28.17 2.53 -7.94
C ALA A 619 29.67 2.61 -8.26
N GLY A 620 30.27 3.80 -8.14
CA GLY A 620 31.71 4.00 -8.29
C GLY A 620 32.54 3.22 -7.25
N GLN A 621 32.10 3.19 -5.98
CA GLN A 621 32.74 2.40 -4.94
C GLN A 621 32.62 0.89 -5.19
N ILE A 622 31.47 0.43 -5.68
CA ILE A 622 31.21 -0.97 -6.06
C ILE A 622 32.11 -1.41 -7.21
N ALA A 623 32.24 -0.59 -8.26
CA ALA A 623 33.15 -0.84 -9.38
C ALA A 623 34.61 -0.98 -8.90
N GLN A 624 35.08 -0.09 -8.03
CA GLN A 624 36.42 -0.16 -7.44
C GLN A 624 36.62 -1.43 -6.61
N ASN A 625 35.65 -1.80 -5.79
CA ASN A 625 35.70 -3.02 -4.95
C ASN A 625 35.67 -4.30 -5.81
N ALA A 626 34.84 -4.35 -6.85
CA ALA A 626 34.78 -5.46 -7.79
C ALA A 626 36.09 -5.61 -8.57
N ALA A 627 36.69 -4.51 -9.05
CA ALA A 627 38.00 -4.52 -9.70
C ALA A 627 39.13 -4.97 -8.75
N ALA A 628 39.11 -4.53 -7.48
CA ALA A 628 40.06 -4.99 -6.48
C ALA A 628 39.94 -6.50 -6.22
N ALA A 629 38.72 -7.03 -6.10
CA ALA A 629 38.49 -8.47 -5.99
C ALA A 629 38.93 -9.23 -7.26
N MET A 630 38.68 -8.70 -8.46
CA MET A 630 39.13 -9.33 -9.72
C MET A 630 40.66 -9.44 -9.81
N ASN A 631 41.38 -8.40 -9.42
CA ASN A 631 42.85 -8.40 -9.40
C ASN A 631 43.41 -9.46 -8.44
N GLU A 632 42.78 -9.62 -7.27
CA GLU A 632 43.19 -10.60 -6.26
C GLU A 632 42.89 -12.06 -6.71
N VAL A 633 41.86 -12.26 -7.54
CA VAL A 633 41.35 -13.60 -7.92
C VAL A 633 41.89 -14.09 -9.27
N GLN A 634 42.92 -13.47 -9.85
CA GLN A 634 43.58 -13.91 -11.10
C GLN A 634 44.23 -15.33 -11.03
N VAL A 635 44.03 -16.09 -9.94
CA VAL A 635 44.53 -17.45 -9.71
C VAL A 635 43.38 -18.44 -9.50
N LYS A 636 42.87 -18.99 -10.62
CA LYS A 636 41.97 -20.16 -10.79
C LYS A 636 40.77 -20.26 -9.83
N ASN A 637 39.57 -19.97 -10.36
CA ASN A 637 38.22 -20.54 -10.05
C ASN A 637 37.08 -19.54 -10.31
N VAL A 638 37.40 -18.29 -10.67
CA VAL A 638 36.46 -17.25 -11.10
C VAL A 638 36.98 -16.65 -12.41
N GLU A 639 36.10 -16.44 -13.39
CA GLU A 639 36.45 -15.90 -14.72
C GLU A 639 36.26 -14.38 -14.82
N SER A 640 35.27 -13.83 -14.09
CA SER A 640 35.10 -12.38 -13.93
C SER A 640 34.43 -12.03 -12.60
N VAL A 641 34.61 -10.79 -12.13
CA VAL A 641 33.90 -10.24 -10.97
C VAL A 641 33.03 -9.09 -11.42
N ILE A 642 31.78 -9.05 -10.95
CA ILE A 642 30.76 -8.09 -11.37
C ILE A 642 30.13 -7.46 -10.13
N GLY A 643 30.25 -6.14 -10.01
CA GLY A 643 29.50 -5.37 -9.02
C GLY A 643 28.06 -5.12 -9.47
N VAL A 644 27.12 -5.14 -8.53
CA VAL A 644 25.71 -4.81 -8.78
C VAL A 644 25.23 -3.89 -7.66
N LEU A 645 24.66 -2.74 -8.02
CA LEU A 645 23.95 -1.85 -7.10
C LEU A 645 22.43 -2.04 -7.29
N LEU A 646 21.70 -2.29 -6.20
CA LEU A 646 20.24 -2.32 -6.18
C LEU A 646 19.69 -1.05 -5.52
N ALA A 647 19.05 -0.19 -6.30
CA ALA A 647 18.59 1.14 -5.91
C ALA A 647 17.06 1.33 -6.13
N PRO A 648 16.19 0.66 -5.34
CA PRO A 648 14.73 0.69 -5.54
C PRO A 648 14.07 2.05 -5.33
N ASN A 649 14.74 2.98 -4.65
CA ASN A 649 14.20 4.31 -4.37
C ASN A 649 14.67 5.38 -5.38
N CYS A 650 15.57 5.03 -6.32
CA CYS A 650 16.11 5.98 -7.28
C CYS A 650 15.59 5.73 -8.70
N ASP A 651 14.72 6.61 -9.20
CA ASP A 651 14.21 6.55 -10.58
C ASP A 651 15.07 7.36 -11.57
N SER A 652 16.04 8.15 -11.08
CA SER A 652 16.95 8.96 -11.89
C SER A 652 17.97 8.14 -12.68
N ALA A 653 18.34 8.61 -13.88
CA ALA A 653 19.40 7.99 -14.67
C ALA A 653 20.76 8.07 -13.94
N ILE A 654 21.53 6.99 -14.03
CA ILE A 654 22.85 6.82 -13.42
C ILE A 654 23.75 6.24 -14.53
N GLU A 655 24.94 6.80 -14.71
CA GLU A 655 25.95 6.25 -15.62
C GLU A 655 26.60 5.01 -14.98
N GLU A 656 26.59 3.87 -15.66
CA GLU A 656 27.16 2.63 -15.13
C GLU A 656 28.69 2.66 -15.16
N PRO A 657 29.39 2.56 -14.01
CA PRO A 657 30.84 2.56 -14.00
C PRO A 657 31.41 1.20 -14.45
N PRO A 658 32.64 1.16 -15.00
CA PRO A 658 33.24 -0.09 -15.48
C PRO A 658 33.25 -1.19 -14.41
N SER A 659 32.78 -2.39 -14.78
CA SER A 659 32.66 -3.57 -13.89
C SER A 659 31.56 -3.48 -12.81
N ALA A 660 30.64 -2.51 -12.89
CA ALA A 660 29.43 -2.47 -12.09
C ALA A 660 28.17 -2.33 -12.95
N GLN A 661 27.03 -2.81 -12.44
CA GLN A 661 25.69 -2.63 -13.01
C GLN A 661 24.78 -1.94 -12.00
N VAL A 662 23.84 -1.11 -12.45
CA VAL A 662 22.95 -0.34 -11.58
C VAL A 662 21.49 -0.64 -11.90
N VAL A 663 20.90 -1.55 -11.12
CA VAL A 663 19.47 -1.85 -11.19
C VAL A 663 18.74 -0.87 -10.30
N ARG A 664 17.80 -0.11 -10.85
CA ARG A 664 17.19 1.06 -10.20
C ARG A 664 15.69 1.17 -10.46
N GLY A 665 14.99 1.91 -9.60
CA GLY A 665 13.54 2.11 -9.68
C GLY A 665 12.76 0.80 -9.74
N ASP A 666 11.77 0.72 -10.62
CA ASP A 666 10.89 -0.45 -10.77
C ASP A 666 11.63 -1.78 -10.99
N ALA A 667 12.73 -1.79 -11.76
CA ALA A 667 13.52 -3.01 -11.98
C ALA A 667 14.15 -3.55 -10.68
N ALA A 668 14.52 -2.66 -9.75
CA ALA A 668 15.03 -3.05 -8.43
C ALA A 668 13.89 -3.40 -7.46
N ARG A 669 12.72 -2.75 -7.57
CA ARG A 669 11.49 -3.11 -6.83
C ARG A 669 11.01 -4.51 -7.23
N ASP A 670 11.11 -4.87 -8.50
CA ASP A 670 10.80 -6.20 -9.07
C ASP A 670 11.72 -7.34 -8.61
N LEU A 671 12.84 -7.03 -7.96
CA LEU A 671 13.72 -8.01 -7.30
C LEU A 671 13.39 -8.20 -5.82
N LEU A 672 12.71 -7.24 -5.17
CA LEU A 672 12.14 -7.40 -3.82
C LEU A 672 10.82 -8.17 -3.83
N GLY A 673 10.07 -8.09 -4.94
CA GLY A 673 8.73 -8.68 -5.04
C GLY A 673 7.80 -8.18 -3.92
N GLY A 674 7.11 -9.13 -3.28
CA GLY A 674 6.25 -8.92 -2.10
C GLY A 674 6.88 -8.13 -0.95
N LEU A 675 8.21 -8.07 -0.84
CA LEU A 675 8.91 -7.30 0.18
C LEU A 675 9.05 -5.81 -0.15
N GLN A 676 8.63 -5.36 -1.34
CA GLN A 676 8.52 -3.94 -1.70
C GLN A 676 7.67 -3.14 -0.70
N GLN A 677 6.73 -3.78 0.02
CA GLN A 677 6.00 -3.20 1.15
C GLN A 677 6.91 -2.56 2.23
N LEU A 678 8.18 -2.97 2.33
CA LEU A 678 9.14 -2.36 3.24
C LEU A 678 9.49 -0.93 2.84
N LEU A 679 9.58 -0.62 1.53
CA LEU A 679 9.94 0.72 1.06
C LEU A 679 8.95 1.78 1.57
N THR A 680 7.67 1.40 1.68
CA THR A 680 6.58 2.16 2.32
C THR A 680 6.90 2.62 3.74
N TRP A 681 7.63 1.82 4.53
CA TRP A 681 7.92 2.08 5.94
C TRP A 681 9.35 2.54 6.19
N LEU A 682 10.28 2.20 5.30
CA LEU A 682 11.67 2.62 5.38
C LEU A 682 11.79 4.15 5.18
N GLY A 683 11.04 4.71 4.21
CA GLY A 683 11.01 6.14 3.92
C GLY A 683 12.19 6.65 3.10
N GLU A 684 12.24 7.96 2.83
CA GLU A 684 13.21 8.61 1.93
C GLU A 684 14.66 8.66 2.48
N ASP A 685 14.87 8.36 3.78
CA ASP A 685 16.10 8.68 4.52
C ASP A 685 17.13 7.53 4.67
N VAL A 686 16.94 6.37 4.04
CA VAL A 686 17.78 5.18 4.29
C VAL A 686 19.12 5.22 3.55
N ASP A 687 20.05 6.01 4.08
CA ASP A 687 21.49 6.00 3.75
C ASP A 687 22.34 6.14 5.03
#